data_AF-A0A2V6C4J2-F1
#
_entry.id   AF-A0A2V6C4J2-F1
#
_cell.length_a   1.000
_cell.length_b   1.000
_cell.length_c   1.000
_cell.angle_alpha   90.00
_cell.angle_beta   90.00
_cell.angle_gamma   90.00
#
_symmetry.space_group_name_H-M   'P 1'
#
loop_
_entity.id
_entity.type
_entity.pdbx_description
1 polymer ?
#
loop_
_entity_poly.entity_id
_entity_poly.type
_entity_poly.pdbx_seq_one_letter_code
_entity_poly.pdbx_strand_id
1 'polypeptide(L)'
;MAVSLRMTPRVAIRNLSLFGVIFGIAVSMPAAQLKEAQVTQVVKDVKLLPTGGAARPAAVSDEVRDGIAVRTGVDSRSELKFTDQTLARLGANTLFSFSEGTRNLNLQDGAMLLRVPKGAGGAKISSSAVTAAITGTTVMVETHALTKKNKNSYYKFIVLEGTARLYLPGRLGESTLVKAGQMIIMRADSKMIPEPVDVDIGKITQSSLLVTGFSAPIGSEALIAFEKTKQNEQKNSGQLYETNLAILGAGTNVVLADPNTVDLAVTAESNAAQSPTPTPTPKPTPTPIPTPPASPTPSKFGTPIPITSPVPYLITSGTTISTDPAITTNGVTAYGKIYRGAETDGPLSAFIFGSTSSFDLATNFDANHVDSGGGFKFSALQLTGNPTISTVNGEINLGLISIGNITSAAPGGTLTFAGIRSLLLATQNGSITLGPEISFSSLQDITFYARGAGSALTFGSAISNVQHLEVDAEGSIQLNGAVTVQDIRSFAGVDFLAGSGSITATTSIDIHADNDVNFNLNQFPEGTNTGQFVTIDAGHNVNIDPTGDQTVFTNANIITVHAGNAINITGTSPTTLNLTSSTNTFGFIVAFSAGSDFTLTSSLTINLDNSGSGNLTAGGNIILGATGNMIVNNNGSLDLNVLNNDGGQIGSGGDIALTAGKNLTANSINLFVNNRNGGNIGSGGNVSLFSGGTLTATGDVTLGVSTRNDGNGGGIISSSSEVIFTAIGISIGGFFQTFVSTNGGGHIQGDVFDTVSASANLNAQQGILASIEDTGFGATGNFIAGGQIDGNAIVILSAQNIITASTATGVPGIDTMALEASIYPNVGGKVGGDAIVNVFASQDISAPGTALFWVANGNYQNLGPGRIGGNAFVNVSGANISTGDLFHQILSYGGALIGGDASLSLNATNLSVNGTFDTRIDNTAATIHGNASMVFNTTTGLTSTGDQFYQLINADGGTIGGSATLDVTTQNLSSGRSLFVAILNSTNDGGATGTVASNATLNFNVSGTAAVATDATFQINGSDSAASSTINFNGGTYNVGGTFEGFMDGSGTMTFNNATIHADTVKAAIFGANGTLRIGGGSISANTLLHLYAPGSGGIIDFVSNVTLNSSATAAVIAANTVTIENGVVVTIGASTSANVYTNVPNYSARSGGNNKTSGTFVGAVTTQPLGGQPPFDSPSTRVARRSTRTSAAVIHVTDSSQLCSLLNNATPGPNGKVRVSPVTRSRNPSVQGSTQTIAAATALHRSTDARARSGVLASRIQ
;
A
#
# COMPACT_ATOMS: atom_id res chain seq x y z
N MET A 1 -7.00 20.87 -29.29
CA MET A 1 -6.93 22.32 -29.60
C MET A 1 -6.08 23.01 -28.55
N ALA A 2 -5.39 24.09 -28.89
CA ALA A 2 -4.43 24.74 -27.99
C ALA A 2 -5.01 26.00 -27.32
N VAL A 3 -4.66 26.22 -26.05
CA VAL A 3 -4.52 27.56 -25.48
C VAL A 3 -3.18 27.59 -24.73
N SER A 4 -2.34 28.56 -25.05
CA SER A 4 -1.07 28.81 -24.36
C SER A 4 -1.13 30.15 -23.66
N LEU A 5 -0.55 30.25 -22.47
CA LEU A 5 -0.20 31.53 -21.87
C LEU A 5 1.26 31.53 -21.43
N ARG A 6 2.11 32.01 -22.33
CA ARG A 6 3.51 32.37 -22.02
C ARG A 6 3.54 33.69 -21.26
N MET A 7 4.35 33.79 -20.21
CA MET A 7 4.94 35.06 -19.78
C MET A 7 6.42 34.89 -19.41
N THR A 8 7.27 35.72 -20.01
CA THR A 8 8.71 35.92 -19.75
C THR A 8 9.07 37.35 -20.21
N PRO A 9 10.25 37.92 -19.89
CA PRO A 9 10.87 38.09 -18.57
C PRO A 9 11.39 39.55 -18.35
N ARG A 10 12.28 39.76 -17.34
CA ARG A 10 13.03 41.01 -16.96
C ARG A 10 12.27 41.93 -15.98
N VAL A 11 12.89 42.66 -15.04
CA VAL A 11 14.23 43.30 -14.99
C VAL A 11 14.96 43.08 -13.64
N ALA A 12 16.29 43.24 -13.63
CA ALA A 12 17.20 42.93 -12.51
C ALA A 12 17.43 44.06 -11.49
N ILE A 13 17.82 43.69 -10.26
CA ILE A 13 18.57 44.53 -9.30
C ILE A 13 19.78 43.74 -8.75
N ARG A 14 20.88 44.45 -8.48
CA ARG A 14 22.22 43.92 -8.14
C ARG A 14 22.41 43.58 -6.66
N ASN A 15 23.17 42.50 -6.43
CA ASN A 15 24.08 42.20 -5.32
C ASN A 15 23.94 42.99 -4.00
N LEU A 16 23.67 42.27 -2.90
CA LEU A 16 24.53 42.36 -1.72
C LEU A 16 24.59 41.01 -0.98
N SER A 17 25.80 40.51 -0.77
CA SER A 17 26.06 39.23 -0.09
C SER A 17 26.07 39.41 1.43
N LEU A 18 25.22 38.68 2.15
CA LEU A 18 25.37 38.48 3.58
C LEU A 18 25.27 36.98 3.91
N PHE A 19 26.38 36.39 4.34
CA PHE A 19 26.45 35.00 4.78
C PHE A 19 25.73 34.87 6.12
N GLY A 20 24.50 34.35 6.12
CA GLY A 20 23.73 34.03 7.32
C GLY A 20 23.53 32.52 7.43
N VAL A 21 24.44 31.83 8.12
CA VAL A 21 24.26 30.40 8.44
C VAL A 21 23.17 30.26 9.49
N ILE A 22 21.93 30.06 9.04
CA ILE A 22 20.86 29.56 9.91
C ILE A 22 20.91 28.04 9.84
N PHE A 23 21.66 27.46 10.77
CA PHE A 23 21.53 26.05 11.09
C PHE A 23 20.12 25.85 11.67
N GLY A 24 19.22 25.29 10.87
CA GLY A 24 17.92 24.80 11.32
C GLY A 24 18.12 23.59 12.23
N ILE A 25 18.62 23.82 13.44
CA ILE A 25 18.69 22.79 14.47
C ILE A 25 17.25 22.36 14.73
N ALA A 26 16.93 21.12 14.37
CA ALA A 26 15.74 20.46 14.87
C ALA A 26 15.85 20.43 16.40
N VAL A 27 15.21 21.38 17.07
CA VAL A 27 15.06 21.35 18.51
C VAL A 27 14.08 20.21 18.79
N SER A 28 14.63 19.01 18.95
CA SER A 28 13.96 17.93 19.64
C SER A 28 13.58 18.48 21.02
N MET A 29 12.33 18.92 21.14
CA MET A 29 11.79 19.25 22.46
C MET A 29 11.78 17.94 23.25
N PRO A 30 12.54 17.84 24.35
CA PRO A 30 12.51 16.63 25.15
C PRO A 30 11.09 16.43 25.67
N ALA A 31 10.52 15.24 25.47
CA ALA A 31 9.20 14.90 25.95
C ALA A 31 9.06 15.25 27.45
N ALA A 32 7.96 15.89 27.82
CA ALA A 32 7.76 16.35 29.19
C ALA A 32 7.91 15.18 30.17
N GLN A 33 8.76 15.37 31.19
CA GLN A 33 8.97 14.37 32.23
C GLN A 33 7.74 14.27 33.13
N LEU A 34 7.32 13.05 33.47
CA LEU A 34 6.28 12.84 34.49
C LEU A 34 6.93 13.08 35.86
N LYS A 35 6.60 14.21 36.49
CA LYS A 35 7.12 14.58 37.82
C LYS A 35 6.10 14.34 38.93
N GLU A 36 4.85 14.67 38.65
CA GLU A 36 3.72 14.57 39.56
C GLU A 36 2.47 14.16 38.78
N ALA A 37 1.59 13.43 39.46
CA ALA A 37 0.22 13.19 39.03
C ALA A 37 -0.74 13.74 40.10
N GLN A 38 -1.82 14.37 39.67
CA GLN A 38 -2.87 14.83 40.57
C GLN A 38 -4.02 13.83 40.60
N VAL A 39 -4.54 13.52 41.79
CA VAL A 39 -5.77 12.74 41.96
C VAL A 39 -6.97 13.58 41.48
N THR A 40 -7.59 13.20 40.37
CA THR A 40 -8.76 13.91 39.82
C THR A 40 -10.09 13.32 40.27
N GLN A 41 -10.13 12.01 40.58
CA GLN A 41 -11.33 11.36 41.11
C GLN A 41 -10.97 10.27 42.13
N VAL A 42 -11.78 10.15 43.18
CA VAL A 42 -11.72 9.11 44.22
C VAL A 42 -13.09 8.46 44.37
N VAL A 43 -13.15 7.13 44.31
CA VAL A 43 -14.37 6.35 44.53
C VAL A 43 -14.12 5.31 45.63
N LYS A 44 -14.93 5.37 46.69
CA LYS A 44 -14.82 4.53 47.90
C LYS A 44 -13.45 4.65 48.60
N ASP A 45 -12.73 3.56 48.85
CA ASP A 45 -11.50 3.52 49.67
C ASP A 45 -10.24 3.56 48.80
N VAL A 46 -9.63 4.74 48.70
CA VAL A 46 -8.34 4.96 48.03
C VAL A 46 -7.36 5.51 49.06
N LYS A 47 -6.15 4.95 49.10
CA LYS A 47 -5.09 5.31 50.05
C LYS A 47 -3.79 5.63 49.34
N LEU A 48 -3.09 6.65 49.83
CA LEU A 48 -1.71 6.97 49.47
C LEU A 48 -0.75 6.33 50.48
N LEU A 49 0.34 5.77 49.99
CA LEU A 49 1.36 5.05 50.75
C LEU A 49 2.74 5.71 50.51
N PRO A 50 3.11 6.72 51.30
CA PRO A 50 4.45 7.31 51.25
C PRO A 50 5.51 6.33 51.75
N THR A 51 6.67 6.31 51.10
CA THR A 51 7.81 5.47 51.48
C THR A 51 8.34 5.90 52.85
N GLY A 52 8.27 5.00 53.82
CA GLY A 52 8.62 5.28 55.23
C GLY A 52 7.53 6.02 56.04
N GLY A 53 6.37 6.31 55.44
CA GLY A 53 5.22 6.94 56.10
C GLY A 53 4.07 5.98 56.41
N ALA A 54 3.10 6.44 57.20
CA ALA A 54 1.85 5.73 57.40
C ALA A 54 0.91 5.94 56.19
N ALA A 55 0.16 4.90 55.81
CA ALA A 55 -0.83 5.02 54.74
C ALA A 55 -1.99 5.92 55.17
N ARG A 56 -2.39 6.86 54.30
CA ARG A 56 -3.51 7.80 54.53
C ARG A 56 -4.56 7.71 53.43
N PRO A 57 -5.83 8.09 53.66
CA PRO A 57 -6.80 8.28 52.57
C PRO A 57 -6.31 9.30 51.54
N ALA A 58 -6.71 9.10 50.28
CA ALA A 58 -6.54 10.04 49.19
C ALA A 58 -7.75 10.99 49.10
N ALA A 59 -7.50 12.25 48.75
CA ALA A 59 -8.50 13.25 48.42
C ALA A 59 -8.34 13.71 46.96
N VAL A 60 -9.38 14.31 46.38
CA VAL A 60 -9.23 15.01 45.09
C VAL A 60 -8.24 16.17 45.26
N SER A 61 -7.44 16.41 44.23
CA SER A 61 -6.30 17.32 44.20
C SER A 61 -5.07 16.92 45.02
N ASP A 62 -5.05 15.76 45.68
CA ASP A 62 -3.80 15.21 46.24
C ASP A 62 -2.74 15.00 45.14
N GLU A 63 -1.49 15.29 45.48
CA GLU A 63 -0.34 14.98 44.62
C GLU A 63 0.21 13.58 44.89
N VAL A 64 0.52 12.86 43.80
CA VAL A 64 1.26 11.61 43.78
C VAL A 64 2.58 11.88 43.07
N ARG A 65 3.68 11.58 43.74
CA ARG A 65 5.07 11.74 43.28
C ARG A 65 5.84 10.43 43.52
N ASP A 66 7.09 10.35 43.09
CA ASP A 66 7.93 9.16 43.38
C ASP A 66 8.02 8.89 44.89
N GLY A 67 8.10 7.61 45.24
CA GLY A 67 8.00 7.14 46.61
C GLY A 67 6.58 7.19 47.22
N ILE A 68 5.54 7.65 46.51
CA ILE A 68 4.14 7.55 46.96
C ILE A 68 3.37 6.58 46.05
N ALA A 69 2.98 5.42 46.60
CA ALA A 69 2.11 4.49 45.89
C ALA A 69 0.62 4.77 46.16
N VAL A 70 -0.24 4.50 45.18
CA VAL A 70 -1.71 4.57 45.29
C VAL A 70 -2.26 3.16 45.42
N ARG A 71 -3.12 2.93 46.41
CA ARG A 71 -3.82 1.65 46.61
C ARG A 71 -5.33 1.84 46.70
N THR A 72 -6.08 1.08 45.91
CA THR A 72 -7.54 1.04 45.94
C THR A 72 -8.06 -0.21 46.68
N GLY A 73 -9.21 -0.11 47.33
CA GLY A 73 -9.95 -1.24 47.92
C GLY A 73 -10.82 -2.03 46.94
N VAL A 74 -11.60 -2.97 47.47
CA VAL A 74 -12.33 -4.03 46.71
C VAL A 74 -13.39 -3.53 45.71
N ASP A 75 -13.96 -2.35 45.94
CA ASP A 75 -14.92 -1.70 45.02
C ASP A 75 -14.43 -0.32 44.52
N SER A 76 -13.16 0.01 44.81
CA SER A 76 -12.69 1.40 44.80
C SER A 76 -11.98 1.72 43.49
N ARG A 77 -12.03 2.99 43.09
CA ARG A 77 -11.40 3.47 41.84
C ARG A 77 -10.75 4.83 42.07
N SER A 78 -9.71 5.13 41.30
CA SER A 78 -9.06 6.44 41.33
C SER A 78 -8.62 6.86 39.95
N GLU A 79 -8.76 8.15 39.63
CA GLU A 79 -8.19 8.74 38.42
C GLU A 79 -7.01 9.63 38.81
N LEU A 80 -5.91 9.49 38.08
CA LEU A 80 -4.69 10.25 38.20
C LEU A 80 -4.40 10.94 36.87
N LYS A 81 -4.14 12.25 36.91
CA LYS A 81 -3.81 13.05 35.72
C LYS A 81 -2.44 13.70 35.87
N PHE A 82 -1.58 13.49 34.87
CA PHE A 82 -0.23 14.04 34.81
C PHE A 82 -0.21 15.39 34.09
N THR A 83 0.87 16.16 34.28
CA THR A 83 1.06 17.50 33.69
C THR A 83 1.01 17.53 32.15
N ASP A 84 1.41 16.44 31.48
CA ASP A 84 1.38 16.27 30.02
C ASP A 84 0.02 15.80 29.47
N GLN A 85 -1.02 15.78 30.30
CA GLN A 85 -2.33 15.20 30.03
C GLN A 85 -2.37 13.66 29.88
N THR A 86 -1.30 12.93 30.22
CA THR A 86 -1.38 11.48 30.46
C THR A 86 -2.37 11.20 31.59
N LEU A 87 -3.20 10.17 31.42
CA LEU A 87 -4.31 9.85 32.32
C LEU A 87 -4.29 8.37 32.69
N ALA A 88 -4.26 8.08 33.98
CA ALA A 88 -4.26 6.72 34.53
C ALA A 88 -5.48 6.51 35.42
N ARG A 89 -6.32 5.53 35.09
CA ARG A 89 -7.49 5.11 35.88
C ARG A 89 -7.21 3.78 36.53
N LEU A 90 -7.29 3.74 37.84
CA LEU A 90 -7.03 2.57 38.68
C LEU A 90 -8.34 1.88 39.05
N GLY A 91 -8.41 0.57 38.81
CA GLY A 91 -9.53 -0.29 39.17
C GLY A 91 -9.50 -0.70 40.65
N ALA A 92 -10.35 -1.65 41.03
CA ALA A 92 -10.35 -2.22 42.38
C ALA A 92 -9.07 -3.03 42.69
N ASN A 93 -8.70 -3.10 43.96
CA ASN A 93 -7.52 -3.84 44.47
C ASN A 93 -6.20 -3.50 43.77
N THR A 94 -6.07 -2.30 43.22
CA THR A 94 -4.91 -1.87 42.44
C THR A 94 -3.83 -1.30 43.33
N LEU A 95 -2.57 -1.66 43.05
CA LEU A 95 -1.38 -1.03 43.64
C LEU A 95 -0.49 -0.43 42.55
N PHE A 96 -0.48 0.90 42.48
CA PHE A 96 0.16 1.69 41.44
C PHE A 96 1.25 2.61 42.00
N SER A 97 2.31 2.85 41.24
CA SER A 97 3.38 3.81 41.53
C SER A 97 4.05 4.27 40.22
N PHE A 98 4.83 5.34 40.24
CA PHE A 98 5.67 5.74 39.11
C PHE A 98 7.00 6.34 39.60
N SER A 99 8.01 6.37 38.74
CA SER A 99 9.32 6.96 39.06
C SER A 99 9.48 8.34 38.44
N GLU A 100 9.78 9.35 39.28
CA GLU A 100 9.83 10.76 38.89
C GLU A 100 10.94 11.01 37.86
N GLY A 101 10.69 11.92 36.92
CA GLY A 101 11.64 12.24 35.84
C GLY A 101 11.68 11.19 34.72
N THR A 102 11.03 10.03 34.93
CA THR A 102 10.92 8.96 33.93
C THR A 102 9.47 8.85 33.43
N ARG A 103 9.27 8.20 32.29
CA ARG A 103 7.93 7.75 31.84
C ARG A 103 7.66 6.29 32.24
N ASN A 104 8.17 5.84 33.39
CA ASN A 104 7.99 4.46 33.87
C ASN A 104 6.91 4.37 34.95
N LEU A 105 5.86 3.63 34.63
CA LEU A 105 4.66 3.43 35.46
C LEU A 105 4.64 1.98 35.93
N ASN A 106 4.48 1.76 37.23
CA ASN A 106 4.63 0.46 37.87
C ASN A 106 3.29 -0.01 38.45
N LEU A 107 2.70 -1.02 37.82
CA LEU A 107 1.47 -1.69 38.25
C LEU A 107 1.84 -3.02 38.92
N GLN A 108 1.74 -3.08 40.24
CA GLN A 108 2.19 -4.25 41.02
C GLN A 108 1.11 -5.32 41.18
N ASP A 109 -0.15 -4.90 41.27
CA ASP A 109 -1.34 -5.75 41.44
C ASP A 109 -2.58 -4.98 40.98
N GLY A 110 -3.64 -5.69 40.57
CA GLY A 110 -4.91 -5.12 40.13
C GLY A 110 -4.94 -4.64 38.67
N ALA A 111 -5.76 -3.62 38.38
CA ALA A 111 -6.07 -3.21 37.01
C ALA A 111 -5.95 -1.69 36.78
N MET A 112 -5.51 -1.31 35.58
CA MET A 112 -5.31 0.09 35.18
C MET A 112 -5.70 0.30 33.71
N LEU A 113 -6.40 1.40 33.42
CA LEU A 113 -6.41 1.99 32.08
C LEU A 113 -5.40 3.13 32.03
N LEU A 114 -4.63 3.23 30.95
CA LEU A 114 -3.69 4.31 30.71
C LEU A 114 -3.89 4.88 29.31
N ARG A 115 -4.13 6.19 29.23
CA ARG A 115 -4.04 6.97 28.00
C ARG A 115 -2.80 7.85 28.03
N VAL A 116 -1.98 7.73 27.00
CA VAL A 116 -0.92 8.71 26.69
C VAL A 116 -1.36 9.50 25.45
N PRO A 117 -1.47 10.83 25.49
CA PRO A 117 -1.82 11.63 24.31
C PRO A 117 -0.83 11.46 23.15
N LYS A 118 -1.31 11.58 21.91
CA LYS A 118 -0.45 11.63 20.72
C LYS A 118 0.51 12.81 20.85
N GLY A 119 1.77 12.64 20.44
CA GLY A 119 2.81 13.67 20.55
C GLY A 119 3.41 13.90 21.95
N ALA A 120 2.83 13.37 23.04
CA ALA A 120 3.37 13.55 24.40
C ALA A 120 4.67 12.76 24.68
N GLY A 121 5.02 11.80 23.80
CA GLY A 121 6.16 10.89 23.98
C GLY A 121 5.78 9.58 24.68
N GLY A 122 6.59 8.53 24.50
CA GLY A 122 6.24 7.17 24.92
C GLY A 122 6.38 6.87 26.41
N ALA A 123 5.45 6.08 26.95
CA ALA A 123 5.49 5.56 28.31
C ALA A 123 5.84 4.07 28.37
N LYS A 124 6.38 3.64 29.51
CA LYS A 124 6.61 2.23 29.85
C LYS A 124 5.72 1.85 31.02
N ILE A 125 4.98 0.75 30.88
CA ILE A 125 4.27 0.10 31.97
C ILE A 125 5.10 -1.11 32.38
N SER A 126 5.64 -1.13 33.59
CA SER A 126 6.23 -2.31 34.20
C SER A 126 5.19 -3.00 35.08
N SER A 127 5.02 -4.31 34.88
CA SER A 127 4.29 -5.20 35.78
C SER A 127 5.21 -6.28 36.34
N SER A 128 4.68 -7.18 37.18
CA SER A 128 5.41 -8.36 37.65
C SER A 128 5.81 -9.34 36.54
N ALA A 129 5.26 -9.20 35.32
CA ALA A 129 5.38 -10.17 34.23
C ALA A 129 5.98 -9.61 32.94
N VAL A 130 5.67 -8.35 32.59
CA VAL A 130 5.93 -7.76 31.27
C VAL A 130 6.29 -6.29 31.42
N THR A 131 7.13 -5.77 30.53
CA THR A 131 7.24 -4.32 30.28
C THR A 131 6.56 -4.00 28.94
N ALA A 132 5.52 -3.17 28.95
CA ALA A 132 4.88 -2.67 27.74
C ALA A 132 5.36 -1.25 27.42
N ALA A 133 5.90 -1.03 26.23
CA ALA A 133 6.20 0.29 25.70
C ALA A 133 5.04 0.76 24.82
N ILE A 134 4.52 1.96 25.09
CA ILE A 134 3.40 2.58 24.37
C ILE A 134 3.78 4.01 23.97
N THR A 135 3.29 4.51 22.82
CA THR A 135 3.57 5.88 22.36
C THR A 135 2.31 6.46 21.72
N GLY A 136 1.62 7.34 22.45
CA GLY A 136 0.34 7.87 21.99
C GLY A 136 -0.71 6.76 21.85
N THR A 137 -1.02 6.06 22.93
CA THR A 137 -1.84 4.83 22.93
C THR A 137 -2.78 4.85 24.14
N THR A 138 -3.96 4.23 24.00
CA THR A 138 -4.87 3.94 25.13
C THR A 138 -4.94 2.44 25.34
N VAL A 139 -4.55 1.98 26.52
CA VAL A 139 -4.42 0.55 26.87
C VAL A 139 -5.07 0.24 28.21
N MET A 140 -5.53 -1.01 28.37
CA MET A 140 -5.92 -1.59 29.66
C MET A 140 -4.93 -2.69 30.04
N VAL A 141 -4.57 -2.73 31.32
CA VAL A 141 -3.64 -3.71 31.90
C VAL A 141 -4.24 -4.26 33.19
N GLU A 142 -4.24 -5.57 33.34
CA GLU A 142 -4.56 -6.24 34.59
C GLU A 142 -3.44 -7.23 34.93
N THR A 143 -2.96 -7.20 36.17
CA THR A 143 -1.87 -8.08 36.62
C THR A 143 -2.14 -8.55 38.04
N HIS A 144 -1.91 -9.85 38.28
CA HIS A 144 -1.99 -10.44 39.62
C HIS A 144 -0.75 -11.28 39.86
N ALA A 145 0.08 -10.85 40.81
CA ALA A 145 1.39 -11.46 41.04
C ALA A 145 1.30 -12.85 41.67
N LEU A 146 2.26 -13.73 41.36
CA LEU A 146 2.37 -15.04 42.01
C LEU A 146 2.81 -14.86 43.47
N THR A 147 1.97 -15.25 44.42
CA THR A 147 2.29 -15.16 45.86
C THR A 147 1.98 -16.47 46.57
N LYS A 148 2.44 -16.61 47.82
CA LYS A 148 2.09 -17.79 48.65
C LYS A 148 0.57 -17.94 48.89
N LYS A 149 -0.21 -16.87 48.66
CA LYS A 149 -1.69 -16.88 48.78
C LYS A 149 -2.39 -16.97 47.41
N ASN A 150 -1.91 -16.24 46.40
CA ASN A 150 -2.46 -16.29 45.04
C ASN A 150 -1.65 -17.24 44.16
N LYS A 151 -2.23 -18.41 43.85
CA LYS A 151 -1.66 -19.40 42.91
C LYS A 151 -2.08 -19.16 41.45
N ASN A 152 -3.04 -18.27 41.20
CA ASN A 152 -3.61 -18.00 39.89
C ASN A 152 -3.06 -16.66 39.37
N SER A 153 -1.76 -16.63 39.09
CA SER A 153 -1.06 -15.42 38.65
C SER A 153 -1.14 -15.23 37.14
N TYR A 154 -1.57 -14.06 36.70
CA TYR A 154 -1.72 -13.75 35.27
C TYR A 154 -1.43 -12.28 34.97
N TYR A 155 -1.26 -12.02 33.68
CA TYR A 155 -1.12 -10.71 33.07
C TYR A 155 -2.05 -10.67 31.86
N LYS A 156 -2.94 -9.67 31.83
CA LYS A 156 -3.86 -9.37 30.73
C LYS A 156 -3.54 -7.95 30.22
N PHE A 157 -3.45 -7.81 28.91
CA PHE A 157 -3.14 -6.53 28.27
C PHE A 157 -4.02 -6.35 27.03
N ILE A 158 -4.67 -5.20 26.89
CA ILE A 158 -5.60 -4.87 25.80
C ILE A 158 -5.24 -3.49 25.25
N VAL A 159 -5.25 -3.32 23.92
CA VAL A 159 -5.11 -2.01 23.27
C VAL A 159 -6.47 -1.57 22.72
N LEU A 160 -6.90 -0.35 23.06
CA LEU A 160 -8.18 0.22 22.61
C LEU A 160 -8.00 1.14 21.40
N GLU A 161 -6.89 1.87 21.35
CA GLU A 161 -6.45 2.60 20.15
C GLU A 161 -4.92 2.72 20.11
N GLY A 162 -4.35 2.76 18.91
CA GLY A 162 -2.90 2.82 18.69
C GLY A 162 -2.22 1.44 18.75
N THR A 163 -0.95 1.43 19.15
CA THR A 163 -0.17 0.18 19.30
C THR A 163 0.66 0.16 20.58
N ALA A 164 1.02 -1.04 21.02
CA ALA A 164 1.88 -1.30 22.17
C ALA A 164 2.87 -2.42 21.85
N ARG A 165 4.10 -2.34 22.36
CA ARG A 165 5.11 -3.41 22.20
C ARG A 165 5.50 -3.98 23.56
N LEU A 166 5.26 -5.28 23.75
CA LEU A 166 5.46 -6.00 25.01
C LEU A 166 6.80 -6.73 25.00
N TYR A 167 7.49 -6.71 26.14
CA TYR A 167 8.80 -7.34 26.35
C TYR A 167 8.80 -8.15 27.65
N LEU A 168 9.42 -9.34 27.63
CA LEU A 168 9.68 -10.10 28.85
C LEU A 168 10.90 -9.54 29.60
N PRO A 169 10.82 -9.36 30.94
CA PRO A 169 11.95 -8.92 31.74
C PRO A 169 13.18 -9.82 31.55
N GLY A 170 14.33 -9.22 31.26
CA GLY A 170 15.61 -9.94 31.14
C GLY A 170 15.87 -10.63 29.80
N ARG A 171 15.02 -10.45 28.77
CA ARG A 171 15.29 -10.89 27.40
C ARG A 171 15.41 -9.71 26.45
N LEU A 172 16.49 -9.67 25.67
CA LEU A 172 16.73 -8.69 24.63
C LEU A 172 16.43 -9.32 23.27
N GLY A 173 15.63 -8.66 22.44
CA GLY A 173 15.31 -9.06 21.06
C GLY A 173 13.93 -9.70 20.86
N GLU A 174 13.35 -10.36 21.87
CA GLU A 174 11.99 -10.90 21.80
C GLU A 174 10.94 -9.84 22.21
N SER A 175 10.02 -9.50 21.31
CA SER A 175 8.91 -8.60 21.63
C SER A 175 7.70 -8.84 20.73
N THR A 176 6.49 -8.71 21.29
CA THR A 176 5.22 -8.82 20.53
C THR A 176 4.61 -7.43 20.36
N LEU A 177 4.19 -7.09 19.13
CA LEU A 177 3.41 -5.90 18.83
C LEU A 177 1.93 -6.24 18.98
N VAL A 178 1.21 -5.47 19.81
CA VAL A 178 -0.23 -5.59 20.02
C VAL A 178 -0.89 -4.35 19.42
N LYS A 179 -1.86 -4.56 18.52
CA LYS A 179 -2.62 -3.50 17.83
C LYS A 179 -3.95 -3.22 18.55
N ALA A 180 -4.60 -2.11 18.22
CA ALA A 180 -5.97 -1.83 18.67
C ALA A 180 -6.91 -3.01 18.39
N GLY A 181 -7.82 -3.28 19.32
CA GLY A 181 -8.73 -4.42 19.26
C GLY A 181 -8.09 -5.77 19.60
N GLN A 182 -6.82 -5.80 20.01
CA GLN A 182 -6.14 -7.04 20.38
C GLN A 182 -5.84 -7.14 21.89
N MET A 183 -5.83 -8.39 22.37
CA MET A 183 -5.59 -8.78 23.75
C MET A 183 -4.50 -9.83 23.85
N ILE A 184 -3.70 -9.75 24.92
CA ILE A 184 -2.80 -10.80 25.38
C ILE A 184 -3.26 -11.25 26.77
N ILE A 185 -3.34 -12.57 27.00
CA ILE A 185 -3.46 -13.17 28.34
C ILE A 185 -2.32 -14.18 28.49
N MET A 186 -1.56 -14.07 29.58
CA MET A 186 -0.50 -15.02 29.92
C MET A 186 -0.40 -15.23 31.44
N ARG A 187 0.31 -16.28 31.87
CA ARG A 187 0.73 -16.39 33.27
C ARG A 187 1.87 -15.42 33.56
N ALA A 188 1.97 -14.96 34.81
CA ALA A 188 3.04 -14.05 35.22
C ALA A 188 4.46 -14.65 35.14
N ASP A 189 4.59 -15.98 35.09
CA ASP A 189 5.84 -16.74 34.96
C ASP A 189 6.07 -17.31 33.54
N SER A 190 5.33 -16.82 32.53
CA SER A 190 5.47 -17.24 31.14
C SER A 190 6.88 -16.99 30.57
N LYS A 191 7.38 -17.95 29.80
CA LYS A 191 8.69 -17.90 29.11
C LYS A 191 8.63 -17.43 27.66
N MET A 192 7.45 -17.07 27.16
CA MET A 192 7.21 -16.46 25.85
C MET A 192 5.95 -15.59 25.97
N ILE A 193 5.83 -14.59 25.11
CA ILE A 193 4.59 -13.84 24.92
C ILE A 193 3.80 -14.61 23.84
N PRO A 194 2.52 -14.95 24.06
CA PRO A 194 1.70 -15.61 23.04
C PRO A 194 1.35 -14.63 21.91
N GLU A 195 0.79 -15.15 20.81
CA GLU A 195 0.19 -14.28 19.79
C GLU A 195 -1.04 -13.53 20.34
N PRO A 196 -1.30 -12.29 19.91
CA PRO A 196 -2.50 -11.55 20.30
C PRO A 196 -3.78 -12.22 19.77
N VAL A 197 -4.87 -12.10 20.53
CA VAL A 197 -6.22 -12.50 20.11
C VAL A 197 -7.12 -11.28 19.99
N ASP A 198 -7.99 -11.25 18.99
CA ASP A 198 -8.89 -10.11 18.79
C ASP A 198 -10.03 -10.10 19.82
N VAL A 199 -10.42 -8.91 20.27
CA VAL A 199 -11.45 -8.66 21.28
C VAL A 199 -12.31 -7.46 20.91
N ASP A 200 -13.59 -7.53 21.26
CA ASP A 200 -14.58 -6.52 20.89
C ASP A 200 -14.36 -5.18 21.65
N ILE A 201 -13.87 -4.16 20.93
CA ILE A 201 -13.64 -2.80 21.46
C ILE A 201 -14.96 -2.18 21.92
N GLY A 202 -16.04 -2.39 21.18
CA GLY A 202 -17.38 -1.88 21.49
C GLY A 202 -17.91 -2.43 22.82
N LYS A 203 -17.87 -3.75 22.99
CA LYS A 203 -18.30 -4.39 24.25
C LYS A 203 -17.41 -4.01 25.42
N ILE A 204 -16.09 -3.91 25.24
CA ILE A 204 -15.16 -3.50 26.31
C ILE A 204 -15.42 -2.05 26.76
N THR A 205 -15.63 -1.14 25.81
CA THR A 205 -15.87 0.29 26.11
C THR A 205 -17.22 0.54 26.77
N GLN A 206 -18.25 -0.24 26.45
CA GLN A 206 -19.56 -0.18 27.09
C GLN A 206 -19.61 -0.84 28.48
N SER A 207 -18.87 -1.92 28.71
CA SER A 207 -18.96 -2.72 29.96
C SER A 207 -17.89 -2.41 31.02
N SER A 208 -16.74 -1.85 30.65
CA SER A 208 -15.63 -1.67 31.59
C SER A 208 -15.80 -0.46 32.49
N LEU A 209 -15.80 -0.69 33.82
CA LEU A 209 -15.79 0.37 34.83
C LEU A 209 -14.53 1.25 34.81
N LEU A 210 -13.50 0.90 34.04
CA LEU A 210 -12.36 1.80 33.77
C LEU A 210 -12.69 2.86 32.69
N VAL A 211 -13.75 2.64 31.92
CA VAL A 211 -14.31 3.59 30.95
C VAL A 211 -15.53 4.29 31.56
N THR A 212 -16.57 3.52 31.91
CA THR A 212 -17.88 4.03 32.35
C THR A 212 -17.96 4.41 33.83
N GLY A 213 -17.02 3.96 34.66
CA GLY A 213 -17.06 4.13 36.11
C GLY A 213 -16.48 5.43 36.67
N PHE A 214 -16.30 6.45 35.82
CA PHE A 214 -15.70 7.76 36.08
C PHE A 214 -16.53 8.86 35.41
N SER A 215 -16.50 10.09 35.96
CA SER A 215 -17.37 11.20 35.50
C SER A 215 -16.75 12.09 34.42
N ALA A 216 -15.44 12.00 34.20
CA ALA A 216 -14.76 12.68 33.10
C ALA A 216 -14.61 11.75 31.88
N PRO A 217 -14.47 12.27 30.65
CA PRO A 217 -13.98 11.48 29.52
C PRO A 217 -12.50 11.10 29.70
N ILE A 218 -12.07 10.03 29.03
CA ILE A 218 -10.68 9.59 28.92
C ILE A 218 -9.88 10.57 28.03
N GLY A 219 -10.51 11.11 26.99
CA GLY A 219 -9.94 12.04 26.01
C GLY A 219 -9.33 11.36 24.76
N SER A 220 -9.66 10.09 24.53
CA SER A 220 -9.31 9.33 23.32
C SER A 220 -10.55 8.68 22.67
N GLU A 221 -11.75 9.16 22.99
CA GLU A 221 -13.04 8.63 22.55
C GLU A 221 -13.12 8.54 21.02
N ALA A 222 -12.75 9.60 20.31
CA ALA A 222 -12.76 9.62 18.84
C ALA A 222 -11.79 8.60 18.22
N LEU A 223 -10.63 8.35 18.85
CA LEU A 223 -9.65 7.36 18.37
C LEU A 223 -10.12 5.93 18.65
N ILE A 224 -10.76 5.70 19.79
CA ILE A 224 -11.38 4.42 20.15
C ILE A 224 -12.61 4.14 19.28
N ALA A 225 -13.39 5.18 18.96
CA ALA A 225 -14.52 5.09 18.03
C ALA A 225 -14.06 4.75 16.61
N PHE A 226 -12.98 5.36 16.12
CA PHE A 226 -12.37 5.03 14.83
C PHE A 226 -11.95 3.54 14.75
N GLU A 227 -11.24 3.02 15.76
CA GLU A 227 -10.83 1.61 15.78
C GLU A 227 -12.04 0.66 15.98
N LYS A 228 -13.11 1.11 16.66
CA LYS A 228 -14.39 0.38 16.73
C LYS A 228 -15.08 0.30 15.37
N THR A 229 -15.11 1.40 14.59
CA THR A 229 -15.66 1.42 13.22
C THR A 229 -14.89 0.44 12.33
N LYS A 230 -13.56 0.52 12.33
CA LYS A 230 -12.69 -0.41 11.61
C LYS A 230 -12.89 -1.87 12.03
N GLN A 231 -13.05 -2.14 13.32
CA GLN A 231 -13.34 -3.51 13.79
C GLN A 231 -14.72 -4.00 13.34
N ASN A 232 -15.72 -3.11 13.25
CA ASN A 232 -17.02 -3.45 12.69
C ASN A 232 -16.94 -3.72 11.18
N GLU A 233 -16.15 -2.96 10.42
CA GLU A 233 -15.86 -3.23 8.99
C GLU A 233 -15.21 -4.61 8.80
N GLN A 234 -14.28 -4.99 9.68
CA GLN A 234 -13.66 -6.32 9.69
C GLN A 234 -14.66 -7.45 10.00
N LYS A 235 -15.63 -7.22 10.89
CA LYS A 235 -16.73 -8.17 11.13
C LYS A 235 -17.66 -8.27 9.91
N ASN A 236 -18.04 -7.14 9.33
CA ASN A 236 -18.96 -7.05 8.20
C ASN A 236 -18.37 -7.64 6.90
N SER A 237 -17.05 -7.55 6.73
CA SER A 237 -16.31 -8.17 5.62
C SER A 237 -15.95 -9.65 5.87
N GLY A 238 -16.31 -10.22 7.03
CA GLY A 238 -16.02 -11.61 7.39
C GLY A 238 -14.54 -11.90 7.70
N GLN A 239 -13.70 -10.86 7.88
CA GLN A 239 -12.33 -11.00 8.36
C GLN A 239 -12.28 -11.35 9.85
N LEU A 240 -13.28 -10.89 10.63
CA LEU A 240 -13.51 -11.27 12.01
C LEU A 240 -14.89 -11.91 12.14
N TYR A 241 -15.01 -12.90 13.02
CA TYR A 241 -16.29 -13.55 13.34
C TYR A 241 -16.68 -13.24 14.78
N GLU A 242 -17.93 -12.82 14.98
CA GLU A 242 -18.54 -12.79 16.32
C GLU A 242 -18.60 -14.21 16.88
N THR A 243 -18.09 -14.39 18.10
CA THR A 243 -18.16 -15.67 18.82
C THR A 243 -18.95 -15.50 20.10
N ASN A 244 -19.52 -16.60 20.59
CA ASN A 244 -20.16 -16.66 21.90
C ASN A 244 -19.15 -16.83 23.06
N LEU A 245 -17.87 -16.50 22.86
CA LEU A 245 -16.85 -16.55 23.91
C LEU A 245 -16.72 -15.19 24.60
N ALA A 246 -16.84 -15.17 25.93
CA ALA A 246 -16.70 -13.96 26.73
C ALA A 246 -15.77 -14.16 27.92
N ILE A 247 -15.14 -13.08 28.39
CA ILE A 247 -14.48 -13.01 29.69
C ILE A 247 -15.19 -11.93 30.49
N LEU A 248 -15.96 -12.33 31.50
CA LEU A 248 -16.78 -11.42 32.29
C LEU A 248 -15.97 -10.86 33.47
N GLY A 249 -15.58 -9.59 33.37
CA GLY A 249 -14.87 -8.86 34.42
C GLY A 249 -13.38 -9.21 34.55
N ALA A 250 -12.91 -9.23 35.80
CA ALA A 250 -11.53 -9.56 36.17
C ALA A 250 -11.24 -11.07 35.97
N GLY A 251 -10.00 -11.44 35.66
CA GLY A 251 -9.60 -12.85 35.53
C GLY A 251 -9.39 -13.36 34.10
N THR A 252 -9.19 -14.67 33.98
CA THR A 252 -8.84 -15.36 32.73
C THR A 252 -9.85 -16.43 32.30
N ASN A 253 -11.02 -16.47 32.94
CA ASN A 253 -12.03 -17.50 32.68
C ASN A 253 -12.82 -17.12 31.42
N VAL A 254 -12.67 -17.92 30.37
CA VAL A 254 -13.51 -17.83 29.17
C VAL A 254 -14.80 -18.62 29.41
N VAL A 255 -15.94 -17.98 29.21
CA VAL A 255 -17.28 -18.58 29.30
C VAL A 255 -17.97 -18.55 27.94
N LEU A 256 -18.89 -19.50 27.74
CA LEU A 256 -19.79 -19.51 26.59
C LEU A 256 -21.03 -18.68 26.95
N ALA A 257 -21.18 -17.49 26.36
CA ALA A 257 -22.30 -16.58 26.62
C ALA A 257 -23.52 -16.98 25.77
N ASP A 258 -24.67 -17.15 26.41
CA ASP A 258 -25.96 -17.25 25.72
C ASP A 258 -26.42 -15.82 25.34
N PRO A 259 -26.71 -15.53 24.05
CA PRO A 259 -27.08 -14.20 23.58
C PRO A 259 -28.31 -13.60 24.28
N ASN A 260 -29.14 -14.41 24.95
CA ASN A 260 -30.31 -13.93 25.72
C ASN A 260 -30.01 -13.63 27.20
N THR A 261 -28.77 -13.72 27.68
CA THR A 261 -28.45 -13.68 29.13
C THR A 261 -27.59 -12.50 29.59
N VAL A 262 -27.23 -11.59 28.68
CA VAL A 262 -26.28 -10.49 28.95
C VAL A 262 -26.79 -9.49 30.01
N ASP A 263 -28.10 -9.43 30.26
CA ASP A 263 -28.74 -8.46 31.15
C ASP A 263 -28.84 -8.89 32.63
N LEU A 264 -28.37 -10.10 32.99
CA LEU A 264 -28.56 -10.68 34.34
C LEU A 264 -27.30 -10.72 35.23
N ALA A 265 -26.13 -10.31 34.73
CA ALA A 265 -24.87 -10.40 35.47
C ALA A 265 -24.51 -9.16 36.30
N VAL A 266 -25.14 -8.00 36.08
CA VAL A 266 -24.87 -6.74 36.82
C VAL A 266 -25.81 -6.57 38.03
N THR A 267 -26.95 -7.26 38.04
CA THR A 267 -28.05 -7.07 39.02
C THR A 267 -27.99 -8.06 40.20
N ALA A 268 -27.00 -8.95 40.24
CA ALA A 268 -26.99 -10.12 41.13
C ALA A 268 -26.16 -9.98 42.43
N GLU A 269 -25.36 -8.91 42.61
CA GLU A 269 -24.57 -8.71 43.86
C GLU A 269 -25.09 -7.58 44.78
N SER A 270 -26.18 -6.88 44.44
CA SER A 270 -26.77 -5.84 45.30
C SER A 270 -27.96 -6.31 46.15
N ASN A 271 -28.62 -7.42 45.78
CA ASN A 271 -29.87 -7.87 46.40
C ASN A 271 -29.70 -9.10 47.31
N ALA A 272 -28.98 -8.93 48.42
CA ALA A 272 -28.85 -9.94 49.48
C ALA A 272 -29.00 -9.37 50.90
N ALA A 273 -29.93 -8.41 51.10
CA ALA A 273 -30.33 -7.97 52.44
C ALA A 273 -31.80 -7.50 52.53
N GLN A 274 -32.60 -8.24 53.31
CA GLN A 274 -33.83 -7.83 54.02
C GLN A 274 -35.16 -7.65 53.24
N SER A 275 -35.97 -8.70 53.28
CA SER A 275 -37.40 -8.67 53.67
C SER A 275 -37.77 -10.10 54.12
N PRO A 276 -38.46 -10.33 55.28
CA PRO A 276 -39.93 -10.24 55.31
C PRO A 276 -40.62 -9.79 56.64
N THR A 277 -41.54 -8.82 56.50
CA THR A 277 -42.98 -8.87 56.94
C THR A 277 -43.36 -8.84 58.47
N PRO A 278 -44.65 -8.83 58.94
CA PRO A 278 -45.29 -7.64 59.56
C PRO A 278 -46.01 -7.87 60.93
N THR A 279 -47.06 -7.06 61.27
CA THR A 279 -48.23 -7.29 62.22
C THR A 279 -48.23 -6.42 63.51
N PRO A 280 -49.35 -5.88 64.08
CA PRO A 280 -50.61 -5.30 63.52
C PRO A 280 -51.19 -4.01 64.25
N THR A 281 -52.24 -3.37 63.68
CA THR A 281 -53.44 -2.62 64.26
C THR A 281 -53.41 -1.81 65.59
N PRO A 282 -54.22 -0.72 65.82
CA PRO A 282 -55.68 -0.60 65.50
C PRO A 282 -56.26 0.83 65.19
N LYS A 283 -57.59 1.01 65.37
CA LYS A 283 -58.53 2.06 64.87
C LYS A 283 -59.86 1.95 65.72
N PRO A 284 -60.83 2.93 65.88
CA PRO A 284 -61.16 4.20 65.17
C PRO A 284 -61.63 5.46 66.01
N THR A 285 -61.95 6.60 65.35
CA THR A 285 -63.08 7.57 65.61
C THR A 285 -63.07 8.49 66.89
N PRO A 286 -63.68 9.71 66.96
CA PRO A 286 -64.57 10.46 66.02
C PRO A 286 -64.17 11.90 65.60
N THR A 287 -65.01 12.46 64.71
CA THR A 287 -65.11 13.83 64.13
C THR A 287 -65.36 14.98 65.13
N PRO A 288 -65.13 16.27 64.77
CA PRO A 288 -66.21 17.06 64.12
C PRO A 288 -65.79 17.95 62.94
N ILE A 289 -66.76 18.22 62.05
CA ILE A 289 -66.69 19.15 60.90
C ILE A 289 -67.07 20.57 61.36
N PRO A 290 -66.36 21.63 60.89
CA PRO A 290 -67.08 22.68 60.15
C PRO A 290 -66.30 23.33 58.98
N THR A 291 -67.00 23.43 57.84
CA THR A 291 -66.95 24.55 56.86
C THR A 291 -65.70 24.71 55.95
N PRO A 292 -65.87 24.88 54.61
CA PRO A 292 -64.76 24.76 53.65
C PRO A 292 -63.93 26.04 53.44
N PRO A 293 -62.59 25.93 53.37
CA PRO A 293 -61.71 26.88 52.68
C PRO A 293 -61.57 26.54 51.18
N ALA A 294 -61.03 27.48 50.40
CA ALA A 294 -60.93 27.39 48.94
C ALA A 294 -60.13 26.18 48.41
N SER A 295 -60.40 25.80 47.16
CA SER A 295 -59.65 24.79 46.42
C SER A 295 -58.15 25.05 46.51
N PRO A 296 -57.32 24.06 46.88
CA PRO A 296 -55.88 24.21 46.81
C PRO A 296 -55.46 24.40 45.36
N THR A 297 -54.51 25.30 45.11
CA THR A 297 -53.82 25.37 43.81
C THR A 297 -53.21 24.00 43.52
N PRO A 298 -53.39 23.41 42.32
CA PRO A 298 -52.85 22.09 42.00
C PRO A 298 -51.34 22.02 42.24
N SER A 299 -50.86 20.89 42.76
CA SER A 299 -49.41 20.68 42.92
C SER A 299 -48.71 20.80 41.56
N LYS A 300 -47.67 21.61 41.48
CA LYS A 300 -46.85 21.79 40.28
C LYS A 300 -45.87 20.66 39.99
N PHE A 301 -45.80 19.62 40.85
CA PHE A 301 -44.90 18.47 40.69
C PHE A 301 -45.68 17.16 40.48
N GLY A 302 -44.98 16.11 40.03
CA GLY A 302 -45.57 14.83 39.62
C GLY A 302 -46.05 14.83 38.16
N THR A 303 -46.50 13.69 37.66
CA THR A 303 -46.78 13.49 36.22
C THR A 303 -47.88 14.41 35.65
N PRO A 304 -47.79 14.85 34.39
CA PRO A 304 -48.77 15.73 33.75
C PRO A 304 -50.15 15.06 33.58
N ILE A 305 -51.20 15.76 34.01
CA ILE A 305 -52.60 15.36 33.78
C ILE A 305 -53.08 16.00 32.47
N PRO A 306 -53.74 15.27 31.55
CA PRO A 306 -54.20 15.84 30.28
C PRO A 306 -55.28 16.90 30.46
N ILE A 307 -55.15 18.01 29.72
CA ILE A 307 -56.17 19.01 29.48
C ILE A 307 -57.12 18.45 28.40
N THR A 308 -58.37 18.17 28.81
CA THR A 308 -59.36 17.41 28.02
C THR A 308 -60.42 18.28 27.32
N SER A 309 -60.34 19.60 27.43
CA SER A 309 -61.26 20.52 26.74
C SER A 309 -60.66 21.92 26.58
N PRO A 310 -60.82 22.59 25.43
CA PRO A 310 -61.35 22.05 24.17
C PRO A 310 -60.43 20.98 23.55
N VAL A 311 -60.96 20.22 22.56
CA VAL A 311 -60.20 19.21 21.81
C VAL A 311 -60.40 19.47 20.30
N PRO A 312 -59.35 19.85 19.55
CA PRO A 312 -58.00 20.19 20.04
C PRO A 312 -58.00 21.41 20.96
N TYR A 313 -57.00 21.50 21.83
CA TYR A 313 -56.69 22.72 22.55
C TYR A 313 -56.02 23.71 21.58
N LEU A 314 -56.48 24.95 21.53
CA LEU A 314 -55.93 25.96 20.62
C LEU A 314 -54.92 26.85 21.34
N ILE A 315 -53.68 26.90 20.85
CA ILE A 315 -52.71 27.94 21.21
C ILE A 315 -52.82 29.06 20.19
N THR A 316 -53.17 30.24 20.68
CA THR A 316 -53.50 31.43 19.88
C THR A 316 -52.62 32.62 20.30
N SER A 317 -52.68 33.72 19.57
CA SER A 317 -52.06 34.98 20.02
C SER A 317 -52.67 35.57 21.31
N GLY A 318 -53.84 35.10 21.74
CA GLY A 318 -54.46 35.42 23.04
C GLY A 318 -54.10 34.44 24.17
N THR A 319 -53.26 33.43 23.91
CA THR A 319 -52.84 32.45 24.90
C THR A 319 -51.65 32.98 25.70
N THR A 320 -51.74 32.90 27.04
CA THR A 320 -50.62 33.21 27.96
C THR A 320 -50.15 31.92 28.63
N ILE A 321 -48.84 31.64 28.59
CA ILE A 321 -48.22 30.47 29.22
C ILE A 321 -47.22 30.96 30.28
N SER A 322 -47.46 30.61 31.54
CA SER A 322 -46.48 30.71 32.62
C SER A 322 -45.79 29.37 32.79
N THR A 323 -44.45 29.33 32.83
CA THR A 323 -43.70 28.08 33.04
C THR A 323 -43.62 27.68 34.52
N ASP A 324 -44.04 28.54 35.45
CA ASP A 324 -44.57 28.10 36.75
C ASP A 324 -46.03 27.69 36.51
N PRO A 325 -46.34 26.39 36.36
CA PRO A 325 -46.98 25.92 35.14
C PRO A 325 -48.48 26.18 35.09
N ALA A 326 -48.86 27.29 34.46
CA ALA A 326 -50.25 27.68 34.20
C ALA A 326 -50.41 28.20 32.77
N ILE A 327 -51.42 27.72 32.05
CA ILE A 327 -51.77 28.16 30.69
C ILE A 327 -53.17 28.75 30.68
N THR A 328 -53.33 29.94 30.11
CA THR A 328 -54.62 30.64 30.03
C THR A 328 -54.94 31.02 28.60
N THR A 329 -56.09 30.57 28.10
CA THR A 329 -56.62 30.91 26.77
C THR A 329 -58.08 31.33 26.92
N ASN A 330 -58.48 32.44 26.30
CA ASN A 330 -59.86 32.98 26.36
C ASN A 330 -60.43 33.10 27.79
N GLY A 331 -59.57 33.42 28.78
CA GLY A 331 -59.95 33.54 30.20
C GLY A 331 -60.10 32.23 30.97
N VAL A 332 -59.83 31.07 30.35
CA VAL A 332 -59.83 29.76 31.02
C VAL A 332 -58.40 29.34 31.32
N THR A 333 -58.09 29.14 32.61
CA THR A 333 -56.77 28.70 33.08
C THR A 333 -56.74 27.19 33.36
N ALA A 334 -55.72 26.52 32.85
CA ALA A 334 -55.35 25.15 33.18
C ALA A 334 -53.91 25.10 33.73
N TYR A 335 -53.53 23.98 34.35
CA TYR A 335 -52.24 23.84 35.04
C TYR A 335 -51.42 22.68 34.45
N GLY A 336 -50.12 22.90 34.30
CA GLY A 336 -49.14 21.90 33.88
C GLY A 336 -48.33 21.37 35.06
N LYS A 337 -47.12 20.88 34.79
CA LYS A 337 -46.18 20.32 35.76
C LYS A 337 -44.75 20.76 35.49
N ILE A 338 -43.91 20.78 36.52
CA ILE A 338 -42.46 20.94 36.42
C ILE A 338 -41.82 19.56 36.49
N TYR A 339 -41.04 19.22 35.47
CA TYR A 339 -40.04 18.15 35.48
C TYR A 339 -38.74 18.69 36.06
N ARG A 340 -38.13 17.99 37.02
CA ARG A 340 -36.93 18.44 37.76
C ARG A 340 -35.66 17.66 37.41
N GLY A 341 -35.65 16.96 36.26
CA GLY A 341 -34.56 16.08 35.84
C GLY A 341 -34.71 14.65 36.34
N ALA A 342 -33.99 13.73 35.67
CA ALA A 342 -34.21 12.29 35.76
C ALA A 342 -33.98 11.72 37.17
N GLU A 343 -33.00 12.25 37.90
CA GLU A 343 -32.67 11.88 39.29
C GLU A 343 -33.83 12.10 40.28
N THR A 344 -34.77 13.00 39.96
CA THR A 344 -35.86 13.39 40.87
C THR A 344 -37.23 12.88 40.41
N ASP A 345 -37.53 12.95 39.11
CA ASP A 345 -38.85 12.63 38.56
C ASP A 345 -38.87 11.37 37.66
N GLY A 346 -37.73 10.68 37.51
CA GLY A 346 -37.55 9.56 36.58
C GLY A 346 -37.31 10.02 35.13
N PRO A 347 -37.11 9.10 34.15
CA PRO A 347 -36.88 9.46 32.75
C PRO A 347 -38.00 10.36 32.20
N LEU A 348 -37.65 11.34 31.36
CA LEU A 348 -38.61 12.32 30.83
C LEU A 348 -39.74 11.65 30.04
N SER A 349 -39.42 10.64 29.21
CA SER A 349 -40.39 9.84 28.45
C SER A 349 -41.41 9.17 29.37
N ALA A 350 -40.96 8.56 30.46
CA ALA A 350 -41.82 7.97 31.48
C ALA A 350 -42.65 9.04 32.21
N PHE A 351 -42.09 10.23 32.47
CA PHE A 351 -42.78 11.34 33.10
C PHE A 351 -43.89 11.94 32.22
N ILE A 352 -43.63 12.19 30.92
CA ILE A 352 -44.60 12.85 30.01
C ILE A 352 -45.54 11.88 29.28
N PHE A 353 -45.08 10.68 28.91
CA PHE A 353 -45.89 9.68 28.20
C PHE A 353 -46.49 8.61 29.14
N GLY A 354 -45.88 8.37 30.30
CA GLY A 354 -46.28 7.35 31.26
C GLY A 354 -45.45 6.06 31.19
N SER A 355 -44.68 5.87 30.12
CA SER A 355 -43.67 4.81 29.96
C SER A 355 -42.71 5.14 28.83
N THR A 356 -41.45 4.75 28.96
CA THR A 356 -40.45 4.72 27.88
C THR A 356 -40.79 3.63 26.86
N SER A 357 -40.72 3.91 25.55
CA SER A 357 -40.85 2.94 24.46
C SER A 357 -39.48 2.56 23.87
N SER A 358 -39.46 1.59 22.95
CA SER A 358 -38.27 1.28 22.14
C SER A 358 -37.81 2.46 21.29
N PHE A 359 -38.74 3.29 20.81
CA PHE A 359 -38.43 4.51 20.07
C PHE A 359 -37.74 5.56 20.96
N ASP A 360 -38.23 5.75 22.19
CA ASP A 360 -37.59 6.64 23.19
C ASP A 360 -36.16 6.21 23.56
N LEU A 361 -35.86 4.90 23.43
CA LEU A 361 -34.51 4.36 23.58
C LEU A 361 -33.66 4.55 22.30
N ALA A 362 -34.23 4.35 21.11
CA ALA A 362 -33.52 4.46 19.84
C ALA A 362 -33.06 5.90 19.53
N THR A 363 -33.90 6.89 19.82
CA THR A 363 -33.57 8.32 19.68
C THR A 363 -32.63 8.82 20.79
N ASN A 364 -32.44 8.05 21.87
CA ASN A 364 -31.84 8.47 23.15
C ASN A 364 -32.58 9.65 23.82
N PHE A 365 -33.89 9.80 23.61
CA PHE A 365 -34.71 10.92 24.08
C PHE A 365 -34.46 11.32 25.54
N ASP A 366 -34.42 10.35 26.45
CA ASP A 366 -34.21 10.59 27.88
C ASP A 366 -32.80 11.08 28.25
N ALA A 367 -31.80 10.78 27.41
CA ALA A 367 -30.42 11.24 27.59
C ALA A 367 -30.19 12.62 26.95
N ASN A 368 -30.93 12.96 25.88
CA ASN A 368 -30.84 14.25 25.21
C ASN A 368 -31.61 15.35 25.97
N HIS A 369 -32.66 14.97 26.71
CA HIS A 369 -33.56 15.90 27.42
C HIS A 369 -33.54 15.74 28.94
N VAL A 370 -32.37 15.94 29.54
CA VAL A 370 -32.15 15.81 31.00
C VAL A 370 -32.56 17.05 31.81
N ASP A 371 -32.66 18.22 31.18
CA ASP A 371 -32.89 19.51 31.83
C ASP A 371 -34.32 19.67 32.41
N SER A 372 -34.45 20.51 33.45
CA SER A 372 -35.75 20.83 34.05
C SER A 372 -36.64 21.64 33.10
N GLY A 373 -37.96 21.43 33.17
CA GLY A 373 -38.89 22.02 32.20
C GLY A 373 -40.35 22.07 32.66
N GLY A 374 -41.07 23.09 32.20
CA GLY A 374 -42.51 23.24 32.42
C GLY A 374 -43.28 22.53 31.31
N GLY A 375 -44.06 21.50 31.64
CA GLY A 375 -44.81 20.67 30.69
C GLY A 375 -46.33 20.80 30.82
N PHE A 376 -47.01 20.94 29.69
CA PHE A 376 -48.49 20.90 29.58
C PHE A 376 -48.90 19.71 28.72
N LYS A 377 -49.86 18.92 29.18
CA LYS A 377 -50.39 17.75 28.44
C LYS A 377 -51.81 18.01 27.96
N PHE A 378 -52.13 17.63 26.72
CA PHE A 378 -53.41 17.88 26.06
C PHE A 378 -53.98 16.59 25.45
N SER A 379 -55.30 16.51 25.23
CA SER A 379 -55.88 15.38 24.45
C SER A 379 -55.51 15.45 22.96
N ALA A 380 -55.57 16.65 22.37
CA ALA A 380 -55.05 17.00 21.05
C ALA A 380 -54.67 18.49 21.05
N LEU A 381 -53.73 18.92 20.21
CA LEU A 381 -53.21 20.30 20.21
C LEU A 381 -53.26 20.91 18.81
N GLN A 382 -53.63 22.19 18.71
CA GLN A 382 -53.57 22.96 17.47
C GLN A 382 -52.92 24.33 17.69
N LEU A 383 -51.95 24.67 16.84
CA LEU A 383 -51.21 25.94 16.87
C LEU A 383 -51.79 26.91 15.84
N THR A 384 -52.31 28.07 16.28
CA THR A 384 -52.92 29.07 15.40
C THR A 384 -52.48 30.52 15.66
N GLY A 385 -51.53 30.74 16.57
CA GLY A 385 -50.87 32.04 16.78
C GLY A 385 -49.85 32.03 17.93
N ASN A 386 -48.98 33.04 17.97
CA ASN A 386 -47.85 33.11 18.91
C ASN A 386 -48.27 33.46 20.35
N PRO A 387 -48.08 32.58 21.34
CA PRO A 387 -48.47 32.85 22.73
C PRO A 387 -47.54 33.85 23.42
N THR A 388 -48.04 34.50 24.47
CA THR A 388 -47.22 35.29 25.41
C THR A 388 -46.65 34.37 26.49
N ILE A 389 -45.33 34.38 26.70
CA ILE A 389 -44.67 33.55 27.73
C ILE A 389 -44.28 34.38 28.95
N SER A 390 -44.35 33.77 30.14
CA SER A 390 -43.77 34.27 31.38
C SER A 390 -42.93 33.17 32.06
N THR A 391 -41.63 33.41 32.19
CA THR A 391 -40.70 32.53 32.93
C THR A 391 -40.46 32.97 34.38
N VAL A 392 -41.24 33.96 34.88
CA VAL A 392 -41.13 34.47 36.25
C VAL A 392 -41.46 33.36 37.26
N ASN A 393 -40.47 33.00 38.09
CA ASN A 393 -40.49 31.87 39.05
C ASN A 393 -40.69 30.46 38.43
N GLY A 394 -40.56 30.34 37.10
CA GLY A 394 -40.76 29.10 36.35
C GLY A 394 -39.50 28.62 35.63
N GLU A 395 -39.66 27.53 34.89
CA GLU A 395 -38.58 26.93 34.09
C GLU A 395 -38.30 27.69 32.79
N ILE A 396 -37.11 27.52 32.21
CA ILE A 396 -36.75 28.10 30.90
C ILE A 396 -36.96 27.16 29.71
N ASN A 397 -37.32 25.89 29.94
CA ASN A 397 -37.65 24.93 28.89
C ASN A 397 -39.16 24.62 28.94
N LEU A 398 -39.83 24.56 27.79
CA LEU A 398 -41.28 24.40 27.68
C LEU A 398 -41.64 23.15 26.86
N GLY A 399 -42.39 22.24 27.47
CA GLY A 399 -42.97 21.07 26.80
C GLY A 399 -44.47 21.25 26.54
N LEU A 400 -44.90 21.04 25.30
CA LEU A 400 -46.31 20.94 24.92
C LEU A 400 -46.55 19.52 24.38
N ILE A 401 -47.22 18.70 25.19
CA ILE A 401 -47.37 17.27 24.95
C ILE A 401 -48.82 16.97 24.59
N SER A 402 -49.06 16.35 23.45
CA SER A 402 -50.39 15.94 23.00
C SER A 402 -50.56 14.42 23.12
N ILE A 403 -51.74 13.92 23.49
CA ILE A 403 -52.01 12.48 23.43
C ILE A 403 -52.17 12.05 21.97
N GLY A 404 -53.06 12.70 21.23
CA GLY A 404 -53.19 12.55 19.77
C GLY A 404 -52.34 13.56 19.01
N ASN A 405 -52.76 13.90 17.79
CA ASN A 405 -52.00 14.74 16.86
C ASN A 405 -51.72 16.18 17.37
N ILE A 406 -50.62 16.76 16.90
CA ILE A 406 -50.38 18.21 16.90
C ILE A 406 -50.57 18.72 15.47
N THR A 407 -51.43 19.73 15.28
CA THR A 407 -51.64 20.37 13.99
C THR A 407 -51.48 21.89 14.05
N SER A 408 -51.50 22.56 12.90
CA SER A 408 -51.66 24.02 12.80
C SER A 408 -52.94 24.41 12.04
N ALA A 409 -53.31 25.68 12.12
CA ALA A 409 -54.33 26.30 11.28
C ALA A 409 -54.22 27.83 11.28
N ALA A 410 -54.93 28.48 10.36
CA ALA A 410 -55.10 29.94 10.32
C ALA A 410 -55.74 30.47 11.64
N PRO A 411 -55.45 31.71 12.08
CA PRO A 411 -54.71 32.77 11.35
C PRO A 411 -53.20 32.57 11.27
N GLY A 412 -52.60 31.78 12.17
CA GLY A 412 -51.20 31.39 12.10
C GLY A 412 -50.20 32.51 12.46
N GLY A 413 -49.09 32.57 11.73
CA GLY A 413 -48.00 33.53 11.92
C GLY A 413 -46.75 32.96 12.61
N THR A 414 -45.77 33.83 12.87
CA THR A 414 -44.47 33.45 13.43
C THR A 414 -44.54 33.25 14.94
N LEU A 415 -44.32 32.01 15.36
CA LEU A 415 -44.23 31.54 16.73
C LEU A 415 -42.80 31.74 17.23
N THR A 416 -42.63 32.55 18.28
CA THR A 416 -41.32 32.86 18.87
C THR A 416 -41.16 32.35 20.28
N PHE A 417 -42.27 32.10 21.00
CA PHE A 417 -42.28 31.68 22.40
C PHE A 417 -41.30 32.49 23.29
N ALA A 418 -41.17 33.79 23.00
CA ALA A 418 -40.06 34.61 23.49
C ALA A 418 -39.91 34.57 25.03
N GLY A 419 -38.72 34.19 25.50
CA GLY A 419 -38.38 34.07 26.92
C GLY A 419 -38.03 32.65 27.37
N ILE A 420 -38.31 31.62 26.57
CA ILE A 420 -37.80 30.26 26.77
C ILE A 420 -36.47 30.05 26.03
N ARG A 421 -35.76 28.99 26.42
CA ARG A 421 -34.58 28.47 25.74
C ARG A 421 -34.94 27.37 24.73
N SER A 422 -35.57 26.31 25.23
CA SER A 422 -35.95 25.11 24.46
C SER A 422 -37.47 24.92 24.40
N LEU A 423 -37.97 24.53 23.23
CA LEU A 423 -39.35 24.13 22.97
C LEU A 423 -39.43 22.65 22.56
N LEU A 424 -40.14 21.84 23.35
CA LEU A 424 -40.49 20.46 23.00
C LEU A 424 -41.96 20.38 22.56
N LEU A 425 -42.20 19.97 21.31
CA LEU A 425 -43.53 19.63 20.78
C LEU A 425 -43.61 18.12 20.57
N ALA A 426 -44.29 17.42 21.48
CA ALA A 426 -44.31 15.96 21.51
C ALA A 426 -45.73 15.39 21.43
N THR A 427 -45.92 14.30 20.72
CA THR A 427 -47.12 13.46 20.83
C THR A 427 -46.84 12.24 21.69
N GLN A 428 -47.88 11.61 22.24
CA GLN A 428 -47.78 10.29 22.89
C GLN A 428 -48.16 9.17 21.92
N ASN A 429 -49.18 9.42 21.09
CA ASN A 429 -49.69 8.51 20.07
C ASN A 429 -50.42 9.31 18.95
N GLY A 430 -49.66 9.98 18.08
CA GLY A 430 -50.22 10.72 16.96
C GLY A 430 -49.19 11.50 16.14
N SER A 431 -49.56 11.88 14.90
CA SER A 431 -48.69 12.62 13.98
C SER A 431 -48.52 14.09 14.37
N ILE A 432 -47.42 14.69 13.92
CA ILE A 432 -47.19 16.14 13.93
C ILE A 432 -47.33 16.63 12.48
N THR A 433 -48.30 17.50 12.21
CA THR A 433 -48.58 18.01 10.85
C THR A 433 -48.76 19.51 10.89
N LEU A 434 -47.70 20.24 10.52
CA LEU A 434 -47.62 21.70 10.65
C LEU A 434 -47.49 22.32 9.26
N GLY A 435 -48.46 23.16 8.89
CA GLY A 435 -48.59 23.77 7.58
C GLY A 435 -47.85 25.12 7.44
N PRO A 436 -47.80 25.67 6.21
CA PRO A 436 -47.08 26.90 5.91
C PRO A 436 -47.71 28.17 6.52
N GLU A 437 -48.90 28.07 7.13
CA GLU A 437 -49.55 29.19 7.81
C GLU A 437 -48.88 29.59 9.13
N ILE A 438 -48.01 28.76 9.70
CA ILE A 438 -47.14 29.12 10.83
C ILE A 438 -45.65 29.02 10.46
N SER A 439 -44.81 29.73 11.22
CA SER A 439 -43.37 29.56 11.21
C SER A 439 -42.80 29.65 12.62
N PHE A 440 -41.59 29.16 12.84
CA PHE A 440 -40.86 29.26 14.10
C PHE A 440 -39.62 30.13 13.91
N SER A 441 -39.32 31.00 14.87
CA SER A 441 -38.06 31.75 14.83
C SER A 441 -37.54 32.21 16.18
N SER A 442 -36.23 32.41 16.27
CA SER A 442 -35.55 33.05 17.42
C SER A 442 -35.66 32.23 18.71
N LEU A 443 -35.59 30.91 18.59
CA LEU A 443 -35.50 29.94 19.68
C LEU A 443 -34.08 29.36 19.74
N GLN A 444 -33.60 28.89 20.90
CA GLN A 444 -32.30 28.22 20.93
C GLN A 444 -32.45 26.79 20.40
N ASP A 445 -33.32 26.02 21.02
CA ASP A 445 -33.52 24.60 20.73
C ASP A 445 -35.00 24.33 20.41
N ILE A 446 -35.26 23.52 19.37
CA ILE A 446 -36.62 23.00 19.09
C ILE A 446 -36.54 21.50 18.84
N THR A 447 -37.33 20.74 19.60
CA THR A 447 -37.52 19.30 19.38
C THR A 447 -38.97 19.04 18.96
N PHE A 448 -39.16 18.40 17.82
CA PHE A 448 -40.43 17.84 17.39
C PHE A 448 -40.38 16.31 17.52
N TYR A 449 -41.30 15.73 18.27
CA TYR A 449 -41.23 14.32 18.67
C TYR A 449 -42.56 13.59 18.43
N ALA A 450 -42.70 12.98 17.25
CA ALA A 450 -43.93 12.33 16.80
C ALA A 450 -43.97 10.84 17.20
N ARG A 451 -44.45 10.57 18.42
CA ARG A 451 -44.49 9.24 19.05
C ARG A 451 -45.80 8.48 18.79
N GLY A 452 -45.70 7.16 18.81
CA GLY A 452 -46.77 6.18 18.60
C GLY A 452 -46.76 5.58 17.19
N ALA A 453 -47.11 4.30 17.07
CA ALA A 453 -46.89 3.50 15.86
C ALA A 453 -47.42 4.18 14.58
N GLY A 454 -46.53 4.45 13.62
CA GLY A 454 -46.86 5.10 12.34
C GLY A 454 -47.09 6.61 12.42
N SER A 455 -46.79 7.25 13.55
CA SER A 455 -46.91 8.71 13.70
C SER A 455 -45.85 9.44 12.88
N ALA A 456 -46.24 9.84 11.69
CA ALA A 456 -45.38 10.63 10.80
C ALA A 456 -45.24 12.10 11.27
N LEU A 457 -44.17 12.74 10.80
CA LEU A 457 -43.95 14.17 10.92
C LEU A 457 -43.92 14.81 9.52
N THR A 458 -44.81 15.76 9.26
CA THR A 458 -44.89 16.48 7.99
C THR A 458 -44.89 17.98 8.25
N PHE A 459 -43.88 18.67 7.72
CA PHE A 459 -43.54 20.03 8.17
C PHE A 459 -43.47 20.99 6.98
N GLY A 460 -44.57 21.67 6.67
CA GLY A 460 -44.66 22.77 5.71
C GLY A 460 -44.36 24.16 6.30
N SER A 461 -44.26 24.27 7.63
CA SER A 461 -43.89 25.49 8.34
C SER A 461 -42.41 25.87 8.10
N ALA A 462 -42.06 27.15 8.20
CA ALA A 462 -40.66 27.59 8.12
C ALA A 462 -39.99 27.63 9.50
N ILE A 463 -38.69 27.35 9.60
CA ILE A 463 -37.84 27.52 10.79
C ILE A 463 -36.67 28.43 10.43
N SER A 464 -36.37 29.44 11.25
CA SER A 464 -35.24 30.36 11.03
C SER A 464 -34.66 30.87 12.35
N ASN A 465 -33.35 31.17 12.39
CA ASN A 465 -32.67 31.64 13.59
C ASN A 465 -32.87 30.70 14.80
N VAL A 466 -32.60 29.40 14.60
CA VAL A 466 -32.58 28.36 15.64
C VAL A 466 -31.17 27.76 15.69
N GLN A 467 -30.67 27.42 16.88
CA GLN A 467 -29.38 26.73 17.00
C GLN A 467 -29.57 25.25 16.68
N HIS A 468 -30.24 24.52 17.57
CA HIS A 468 -30.39 23.07 17.44
C HIS A 468 -31.84 22.69 17.10
N LEU A 469 -32.02 21.93 16.03
CA LEU A 469 -33.31 21.37 15.61
C LEU A 469 -33.25 19.85 15.63
N GLU A 470 -34.14 19.24 16.40
CA GLU A 470 -34.32 17.79 16.49
C GLU A 470 -35.71 17.42 15.98
N VAL A 471 -35.76 16.46 15.06
CA VAL A 471 -36.98 16.09 14.32
C VAL A 471 -37.10 14.57 14.28
N ASP A 472 -37.87 14.01 15.20
CA ASP A 472 -37.98 12.57 15.38
C ASP A 472 -39.43 12.09 15.20
N ALA A 473 -39.60 10.93 14.57
CA ALA A 473 -40.90 10.31 14.34
C ALA A 473 -40.83 8.77 14.38
N GLU A 474 -41.84 8.11 14.97
CA GLU A 474 -42.05 6.65 14.81
C GLU A 474 -42.48 6.27 13.38
N GLY A 475 -42.96 7.24 12.60
CA GLY A 475 -43.25 7.11 11.18
C GLY A 475 -42.20 7.79 10.29
N SER A 476 -42.58 8.10 9.04
CA SER A 476 -41.74 8.86 8.11
C SER A 476 -41.68 10.35 8.45
N ILE A 477 -40.60 11.00 8.03
CA ILE A 477 -40.37 12.45 8.14
C ILE A 477 -40.35 13.08 6.76
N GLN A 478 -40.99 14.25 6.61
CA GLN A 478 -40.88 15.07 5.40
C GLN A 478 -40.86 16.59 5.73
N LEU A 479 -39.80 17.27 5.29
CA LEU A 479 -39.57 18.70 5.53
C LEU A 479 -39.83 19.52 4.25
N ASN A 480 -41.02 20.12 4.18
CA ASN A 480 -41.55 20.84 3.02
C ASN A 480 -41.45 22.37 3.12
N GLY A 481 -41.31 22.91 4.34
CA GLY A 481 -41.00 24.32 4.59
C GLY A 481 -39.50 24.57 4.76
N ALA A 482 -39.06 25.82 4.57
CA ALA A 482 -37.65 26.18 4.64
C ALA A 482 -37.12 26.13 6.09
N VAL A 483 -35.94 25.57 6.29
CA VAL A 483 -35.27 25.38 7.57
C VAL A 483 -33.88 26.04 7.54
N THR A 484 -33.62 26.96 8.46
CA THR A 484 -32.31 27.59 8.64
C THR A 484 -31.88 27.52 10.10
N VAL A 485 -30.86 26.70 10.37
CA VAL A 485 -30.43 26.30 11.73
C VAL A 485 -28.90 26.27 11.85
N GLN A 486 -28.36 26.06 13.06
CA GLN A 486 -26.96 25.69 13.22
C GLN A 486 -26.77 24.18 13.01
N ASP A 487 -27.56 23.36 13.69
CA ASP A 487 -27.49 21.89 13.60
C ASP A 487 -28.90 21.31 13.38
N ILE A 488 -29.00 20.30 12.53
CA ILE A 488 -30.20 19.48 12.39
C ILE A 488 -29.88 18.02 12.68
N ARG A 489 -30.70 17.41 13.54
CA ARG A 489 -30.75 15.97 13.78
C ARG A 489 -32.14 15.45 13.44
N SER A 490 -32.21 14.31 12.77
CA SER A 490 -33.47 13.66 12.44
C SER A 490 -33.42 12.14 12.63
N PHE A 491 -34.44 11.58 13.29
CA PHE A 491 -34.66 10.13 13.37
C PHE A 491 -36.04 9.75 12.82
N ALA A 492 -36.10 9.02 11.71
CA ALA A 492 -37.34 8.45 11.17
C ALA A 492 -37.43 6.94 11.42
N GLY A 493 -38.45 6.48 12.14
CA GLY A 493 -38.74 5.05 12.35
C GLY A 493 -39.24 4.31 11.09
N VAL A 494 -39.41 5.03 9.97
CA VAL A 494 -39.64 4.47 8.63
C VAL A 494 -38.70 5.17 7.64
N ASP A 495 -39.16 6.21 6.94
CA ASP A 495 -38.37 6.85 5.88
C ASP A 495 -38.09 8.32 6.17
N PHE A 496 -36.89 8.79 5.81
CA PHE A 496 -36.68 10.21 5.55
C PHE A 496 -37.03 10.49 4.09
N LEU A 497 -38.15 11.17 3.87
CA LEU A 497 -38.69 11.46 2.53
C LEU A 497 -38.14 12.77 1.99
N ALA A 498 -37.81 12.78 0.69
CA ALA A 498 -37.45 14.01 -0.01
C ALA A 498 -38.58 15.05 0.14
N GLY A 499 -38.21 16.24 0.61
CA GLY A 499 -39.13 17.35 0.87
C GLY A 499 -38.91 18.53 -0.07
N SER A 500 -39.89 19.44 -0.11
CA SER A 500 -39.83 20.64 -0.97
C SER A 500 -39.13 21.86 -0.35
N GLY A 501 -38.77 21.80 0.92
CA GLY A 501 -38.23 22.95 1.67
C GLY A 501 -36.71 22.91 1.77
N SER A 502 -36.05 24.04 1.49
CA SER A 502 -34.59 24.17 1.62
C SER A 502 -34.13 24.06 3.08
N ILE A 503 -33.15 23.21 3.35
CA ILE A 503 -32.54 22.96 4.65
C ILE A 503 -31.10 23.49 4.62
N THR A 504 -30.81 24.44 5.50
CA THR A 504 -29.52 25.12 5.61
C THR A 504 -29.07 25.05 7.06
N ALA A 505 -28.15 24.13 7.39
CA ALA A 505 -27.62 23.92 8.73
C ALA A 505 -26.13 24.28 8.79
N THR A 506 -25.69 25.21 9.66
CA THR A 506 -24.32 25.77 9.64
C THR A 506 -23.22 24.97 10.37
N THR A 507 -23.48 23.77 10.88
CA THR A 507 -22.48 22.98 11.61
C THR A 507 -22.63 21.49 11.35
N SER A 508 -23.75 20.84 11.69
CA SER A 508 -24.01 19.45 11.31
C SER A 508 -25.39 19.19 10.68
N ILE A 509 -25.42 18.16 9.83
CA ILE A 509 -26.62 17.49 9.33
C ILE A 509 -26.48 16.01 9.70
N ASP A 510 -27.35 15.54 10.58
CA ASP A 510 -27.41 14.14 11.03
C ASP A 510 -28.81 13.58 10.72
N ILE A 511 -28.89 12.63 9.78
CA ILE A 511 -30.15 12.04 9.32
C ILE A 511 -30.07 10.52 9.47
N HIS A 512 -30.92 9.98 10.35
CA HIS A 512 -31.13 8.55 10.54
C HIS A 512 -32.53 8.15 10.05
N ALA A 513 -32.64 7.02 9.35
CA ALA A 513 -33.92 6.35 9.11
C ALA A 513 -33.80 4.82 9.32
N ASP A 514 -34.80 4.19 9.94
CA ASP A 514 -34.81 2.73 10.12
C ASP A 514 -35.07 1.97 8.81
N ASN A 515 -35.68 2.60 7.79
CA ASN A 515 -35.80 2.09 6.42
C ASN A 515 -34.99 2.95 5.42
N ASP A 516 -35.61 3.82 4.63
CA ASP A 516 -34.93 4.51 3.51
C ASP A 516 -34.69 6.01 3.77
N VAL A 517 -33.50 6.50 3.42
CA VAL A 517 -33.22 7.95 3.31
C VAL A 517 -33.22 8.37 1.85
N ASN A 518 -34.07 9.34 1.50
CA ASN A 518 -34.16 9.90 0.16
C ASN A 518 -33.58 11.33 0.16
N PHE A 519 -32.27 11.43 -0.09
CA PHE A 519 -31.50 12.66 0.03
C PHE A 519 -31.38 13.38 -1.33
N ASN A 520 -32.18 14.43 -1.53
CA ASN A 520 -32.12 15.26 -2.74
C ASN A 520 -31.28 16.51 -2.47
N LEU A 521 -30.20 16.72 -3.23
CA LEU A 521 -29.26 17.82 -2.95
C LEU A 521 -29.88 19.21 -3.19
N ASN A 522 -30.91 19.37 -4.03
CA ASN A 522 -31.67 20.62 -4.13
C ASN A 522 -32.37 21.00 -2.81
N GLN A 523 -32.64 20.03 -1.94
CA GLN A 523 -33.21 20.28 -0.63
C GLN A 523 -32.17 20.84 0.36
N PHE A 524 -30.88 20.74 0.06
CA PHE A 524 -29.79 21.19 0.95
C PHE A 524 -28.87 22.23 0.26
N PRO A 525 -29.40 23.40 -0.16
CA PRO A 525 -28.63 24.41 -0.87
C PRO A 525 -27.73 25.24 0.06
N GLU A 526 -26.70 25.86 -0.52
CA GLU A 526 -25.69 26.60 0.24
C GLU A 526 -26.21 27.90 0.87
N GLY A 527 -25.86 28.09 2.14
CA GLY A 527 -25.41 29.37 2.65
C GLY A 527 -23.95 29.20 3.09
N THR A 528 -23.15 30.28 3.10
CA THR A 528 -21.66 30.26 3.15
C THR A 528 -20.98 29.60 4.37
N ASN A 529 -21.69 28.83 5.19
CA ASN A 529 -21.19 28.10 6.36
C ASN A 529 -21.89 26.72 6.56
N THR A 530 -22.60 26.15 5.57
CA THR A 530 -23.39 24.93 5.79
C THR A 530 -22.59 23.64 5.96
N GLY A 531 -22.93 22.86 6.99
CA GLY A 531 -22.65 21.42 7.14
C GLY A 531 -21.18 21.02 7.13
N GLN A 532 -20.42 21.31 8.20
CA GLN A 532 -19.07 20.74 8.36
C GLN A 532 -19.09 19.21 8.45
N PHE A 533 -20.15 18.64 9.02
CA PHE A 533 -20.35 17.21 9.20
C PHE A 533 -21.71 16.81 8.62
N VAL A 534 -21.70 15.89 7.65
CA VAL A 534 -22.90 15.33 7.03
C VAL A 534 -22.89 13.82 7.27
N THR A 535 -23.83 13.37 8.10
CA THR A 535 -24.05 11.95 8.40
C THR A 535 -25.42 11.54 7.87
N ILE A 536 -25.44 10.47 7.10
CA ILE A 536 -26.66 9.84 6.60
C ILE A 536 -26.59 8.36 6.95
N ASP A 537 -27.50 7.88 7.78
CA ASP A 537 -27.64 6.48 8.17
C ASP A 537 -29.04 5.98 7.77
N ALA A 538 -29.10 4.82 7.12
CA ALA A 538 -30.34 4.16 6.74
C ALA A 538 -30.26 2.67 7.06
N GLY A 539 -31.22 2.16 7.82
CA GLY A 539 -31.36 0.72 8.09
C GLY A 539 -31.61 -0.12 6.82
N HIS A 540 -32.11 0.51 5.75
CA HIS A 540 -32.28 -0.10 4.43
C HIS A 540 -31.48 0.62 3.34
N ASN A 541 -32.04 1.56 2.57
CA ASN A 541 -31.31 2.19 1.45
C ASN A 541 -31.06 3.69 1.66
N VAL A 542 -29.92 4.17 1.15
CA VAL A 542 -29.70 5.60 0.92
C VAL A 542 -29.80 5.89 -0.57
N ASN A 543 -30.81 6.69 -0.95
CA ASN A 543 -31.04 7.14 -2.31
C ASN A 543 -30.61 8.60 -2.42
N ILE A 544 -29.52 8.86 -3.14
CA ILE A 544 -28.97 10.21 -3.35
C ILE A 544 -29.33 10.68 -4.75
N ASP A 545 -30.03 11.81 -4.85
CA ASP A 545 -30.19 12.57 -6.08
C ASP A 545 -29.20 13.76 -6.10
N PRO A 546 -28.06 13.63 -6.82
CA PRO A 546 -27.04 14.69 -6.91
C PRO A 546 -27.38 15.75 -7.96
N THR A 547 -28.55 15.70 -8.60
CA THR A 547 -28.94 16.77 -9.53
C THR A 547 -29.19 18.07 -8.75
N GLY A 548 -28.67 19.19 -9.24
CA GLY A 548 -28.85 20.50 -8.61
C GLY A 548 -27.62 21.00 -7.85
N ASP A 549 -27.87 21.64 -6.70
CA ASP A 549 -26.83 22.30 -5.90
C ASP A 549 -26.04 21.29 -5.06
N GLN A 550 -24.84 20.91 -5.49
CA GLN A 550 -24.05 19.82 -4.88
C GLN A 550 -23.36 20.21 -3.56
N THR A 551 -23.83 21.29 -2.94
CA THR A 551 -22.94 22.22 -2.25
C THR A 551 -22.84 21.93 -0.74
N VAL A 552 -23.88 21.29 -0.19
CA VAL A 552 -23.85 20.53 1.06
C VAL A 552 -22.72 19.48 1.11
N PHE A 553 -22.32 18.90 -0.03
CA PHE A 553 -21.21 17.95 -0.07
C PHE A 553 -19.87 18.62 -0.38
N THR A 554 -19.80 19.59 -1.30
CA THR A 554 -18.51 20.26 -1.63
C THR A 554 -17.90 21.01 -0.45
N ASN A 555 -18.74 21.45 0.49
CA ASN A 555 -18.32 22.21 1.67
C ASN A 555 -18.14 21.37 2.94
N ALA A 556 -18.58 20.12 2.94
CA ALA A 556 -18.44 19.24 4.09
C ALA A 556 -16.98 18.88 4.33
N ASN A 557 -16.56 18.90 5.60
CA ASN A 557 -15.29 18.30 6.00
C ASN A 557 -15.44 16.79 6.04
N ILE A 558 -16.51 16.30 6.67
CA ILE A 558 -16.80 14.87 6.77
C ILE A 558 -18.15 14.57 6.14
N ILE A 559 -18.16 13.65 5.18
CA ILE A 559 -19.36 13.01 4.63
C ILE A 559 -19.28 11.54 5.04
N THR A 560 -20.27 11.07 5.79
CA THR A 560 -20.45 9.65 6.13
C THR A 560 -21.83 9.20 5.66
N VAL A 561 -21.87 8.19 4.80
CA VAL A 561 -23.10 7.56 4.31
C VAL A 561 -23.06 6.07 4.64
N HIS A 562 -24.06 5.62 5.41
CA HIS A 562 -24.28 4.21 5.72
C HIS A 562 -25.67 3.77 5.23
N ALA A 563 -25.72 2.59 4.61
CA ALA A 563 -26.95 1.91 4.24
C ALA A 563 -26.86 0.44 4.65
N GLY A 564 -27.81 -0.06 5.43
CA GLY A 564 -27.90 -1.47 5.82
C GLY A 564 -28.14 -2.42 4.64
N ASN A 565 -28.65 -1.91 3.53
CA ASN A 565 -28.77 -2.58 2.24
C ASN A 565 -28.00 -1.82 1.13
N ALA A 566 -28.62 -0.92 0.38
CA ALA A 566 -28.01 -0.35 -0.83
C ALA A 566 -27.78 1.16 -0.78
N ILE A 567 -26.70 1.62 -1.41
CA ILE A 567 -26.50 3.03 -1.75
C ILE A 567 -26.77 3.21 -3.24
N ASN A 568 -27.69 4.11 -3.58
CA ASN A 568 -28.09 4.40 -4.95
C ASN A 568 -27.84 5.88 -5.27
N ILE A 569 -26.92 6.19 -6.18
CA ILE A 569 -26.76 7.55 -6.72
C ILE A 569 -27.51 7.62 -8.05
N THR A 570 -28.63 8.33 -8.05
CA THR A 570 -29.66 8.29 -9.11
C THR A 570 -29.43 9.31 -10.24
N GLY A 571 -28.41 10.16 -10.11
CA GLY A 571 -28.06 11.19 -11.09
C GLY A 571 -27.79 10.61 -12.49
N THR A 572 -28.54 11.07 -13.49
CA THR A 572 -28.41 10.61 -14.88
C THR A 572 -27.24 11.26 -15.64
N SER A 573 -26.66 12.32 -15.08
CA SER A 573 -25.44 12.99 -15.59
C SER A 573 -24.23 12.66 -14.71
N PRO A 574 -23.00 12.74 -15.25
CA PRO A 574 -21.78 12.63 -14.45
C PRO A 574 -21.81 13.57 -13.23
N THR A 575 -21.54 13.00 -12.06
CA THR A 575 -21.53 13.71 -10.78
C THR A 575 -20.08 14.00 -10.40
N THR A 576 -19.77 15.21 -9.93
CA THR A 576 -18.41 15.61 -9.56
C THR A 576 -18.41 16.36 -8.24
N LEU A 577 -17.98 15.67 -7.20
CA LEU A 577 -17.79 16.23 -5.87
C LEU A 577 -16.36 16.76 -5.74
N ASN A 578 -16.22 18.09 -5.67
CA ASN A 578 -14.94 18.74 -5.36
C ASN A 578 -14.99 19.26 -3.92
N LEU A 579 -14.19 18.69 -3.02
CA LEU A 579 -14.01 19.18 -1.65
C LEU A 579 -12.69 19.95 -1.58
N THR A 580 -12.64 21.12 -0.93
CA THR A 580 -11.40 21.91 -0.86
C THR A 580 -11.01 22.28 0.57
N SER A 581 -9.73 22.12 0.89
CA SER A 581 -9.15 22.34 2.22
C SER A 581 -9.06 23.80 2.70
N SER A 582 -9.29 24.76 1.80
CA SER A 582 -8.84 26.16 1.94
C SER A 582 -9.38 26.94 3.16
N THR A 583 -10.34 26.36 3.88
CA THR A 583 -11.00 26.93 5.06
C THR A 583 -10.86 26.09 6.33
N ASN A 584 -10.36 24.84 6.28
CA ASN A 584 -10.47 23.86 7.38
C ASN A 584 -9.17 23.07 7.64
N THR A 585 -8.76 22.97 8.92
CA THR A 585 -7.52 22.27 9.36
C THR A 585 -7.75 20.85 9.91
N PHE A 586 -9.01 20.42 9.99
CA PHE A 586 -9.43 19.14 10.57
C PHE A 586 -10.17 18.28 9.55
N GLY A 587 -9.59 17.14 9.17
CA GLY A 587 -10.33 15.94 8.78
C GLY A 587 -11.23 16.03 7.55
N PHE A 588 -10.67 16.08 6.34
CA PHE A 588 -11.45 15.74 5.14
C PHE A 588 -11.64 14.22 5.02
N ILE A 589 -12.87 13.72 5.11
CA ILE A 589 -13.18 12.30 4.95
C ILE A 589 -14.46 12.15 4.15
N VAL A 590 -14.42 11.35 3.09
CA VAL A 590 -15.60 10.92 2.34
C VAL A 590 -15.74 9.41 2.51
N ALA A 591 -16.75 8.96 3.24
CA ALA A 591 -16.96 7.56 3.59
C ALA A 591 -18.37 7.10 3.17
N PHE A 592 -18.45 6.07 2.33
CA PHE A 592 -19.70 5.48 1.84
C PHE A 592 -19.67 3.96 2.08
N SER A 593 -20.69 3.41 2.74
CA SER A 593 -20.75 1.99 3.10
C SER A 593 -22.13 1.38 2.87
N ALA A 594 -22.22 0.44 1.93
CA ALA A 594 -23.44 -0.32 1.63
C ALA A 594 -23.36 -1.76 2.18
N GLY A 595 -24.37 -2.18 2.93
CA GLY A 595 -24.54 -3.54 3.45
C GLY A 595 -24.84 -4.60 2.37
N SER A 596 -25.04 -4.16 1.12
CA SER A 596 -25.29 -4.93 -0.10
C SER A 596 -24.64 -4.19 -1.29
N ASP A 597 -25.38 -3.85 -2.35
CA ASP A 597 -24.84 -3.23 -3.56
C ASP A 597 -24.71 -1.69 -3.48
N PHE A 598 -23.68 -1.12 -4.11
CA PHE A 598 -23.55 0.32 -4.37
C PHE A 598 -23.73 0.57 -5.87
N THR A 599 -24.81 1.26 -6.22
CA THR A 599 -25.19 1.53 -7.62
C THR A 599 -25.03 3.02 -7.97
N LEU A 600 -24.25 3.30 -9.01
CA LEU A 600 -24.15 4.60 -9.67
C LEU A 600 -24.93 4.57 -10.99
N THR A 601 -25.76 5.59 -11.24
CA THR A 601 -26.52 5.72 -12.49
C THR A 601 -25.67 6.30 -13.64
N SER A 602 -24.62 7.05 -13.32
CA SER A 602 -23.68 7.65 -14.27
C SER A 602 -22.28 7.69 -13.67
N SER A 603 -21.31 8.38 -14.30
CA SER A 603 -19.98 8.55 -13.72
C SER A 603 -20.00 9.27 -12.37
N LEU A 604 -19.07 8.92 -11.49
CA LEU A 604 -18.78 9.64 -10.24
C LEU A 604 -17.31 10.03 -10.19
N THR A 605 -17.05 11.33 -10.02
CA THR A 605 -15.74 11.88 -9.70
C THR A 605 -15.77 12.43 -8.26
N ILE A 606 -14.78 12.06 -7.44
CA ILE A 606 -14.54 12.68 -6.13
C ILE A 606 -13.11 13.23 -6.11
N ASN A 607 -12.99 14.54 -5.97
CA ASN A 607 -11.71 15.24 -5.86
C ASN A 607 -11.61 15.87 -4.46
N LEU A 608 -10.66 15.41 -3.67
CA LEU A 608 -10.32 15.99 -2.37
C LEU A 608 -9.08 16.86 -2.55
N ASP A 609 -9.26 18.18 -2.61
CA ASP A 609 -8.22 19.16 -2.94
C ASP A 609 -7.63 19.85 -1.71
N ASN A 610 -6.45 19.37 -1.32
CA ASN A 610 -5.56 19.95 -0.32
C ASN A 610 -4.34 20.66 -0.94
N SER A 611 -4.39 21.02 -2.22
CA SER A 611 -3.25 21.62 -2.92
C SER A 611 -2.93 23.05 -2.48
N GLY A 612 -1.74 23.54 -2.85
CA GLY A 612 -1.31 24.92 -2.60
C GLY A 612 -1.03 25.20 -1.13
N SER A 613 -1.95 25.89 -0.44
CA SER A 613 -1.83 26.22 0.99
C SER A 613 -2.66 25.31 1.91
N GLY A 614 -3.19 24.19 1.39
CA GLY A 614 -3.94 23.22 2.18
C GLY A 614 -3.09 22.61 3.31
N ASN A 615 -3.70 22.45 4.49
CA ASN A 615 -3.03 21.98 5.69
C ASN A 615 -3.98 21.21 6.62
N LEU A 616 -4.05 19.90 6.43
CA LEU A 616 -4.83 18.98 7.25
C LEU A 616 -3.92 18.33 8.28
N THR A 617 -4.31 18.40 9.55
CA THR A 617 -3.59 17.66 10.60
C THR A 617 -3.80 16.14 10.52
N ALA A 618 -4.98 15.72 10.05
CA ALA A 618 -5.35 14.35 9.71
C ALA A 618 -6.52 14.36 8.70
N GLY A 619 -6.75 13.23 8.03
CA GLY A 619 -7.78 13.08 6.99
C GLY A 619 -7.17 13.10 5.58
N GLY A 620 -7.92 13.60 4.61
CA GLY A 620 -7.59 13.45 3.19
C GLY A 620 -8.06 12.12 2.59
N ASN A 621 -9.04 11.46 3.20
CA ASN A 621 -9.38 10.06 2.87
C ASN A 621 -10.66 9.93 2.04
N ILE A 622 -10.65 9.04 1.06
CA ILE A 622 -11.81 8.65 0.25
C ILE A 622 -12.03 7.14 0.41
N ILE A 623 -13.18 6.75 0.96
CA ILE A 623 -13.51 5.36 1.31
C ILE A 623 -14.88 5.03 0.70
N LEU A 624 -14.92 4.13 -0.28
CA LEU A 624 -16.15 3.59 -0.85
C LEU A 624 -16.19 2.07 -0.63
N GLY A 625 -17.25 1.58 0.00
CA GLY A 625 -17.42 0.17 0.37
C GLY A 625 -18.82 -0.37 0.09
N ALA A 626 -18.89 -1.61 -0.37
CA ALA A 626 -20.11 -2.39 -0.58
C ALA A 626 -19.82 -3.86 -0.24
N THR A 627 -20.65 -4.54 0.55
CA THR A 627 -20.48 -6.00 0.75
C THR A 627 -20.92 -6.80 -0.49
N GLY A 628 -21.75 -6.19 -1.33
CA GLY A 628 -22.22 -6.70 -2.60
C GLY A 628 -21.38 -6.20 -3.77
N ASN A 629 -22.06 -5.91 -4.87
CA ASN A 629 -21.47 -5.40 -6.10
C ASN A 629 -21.30 -3.88 -6.04
N MET A 630 -20.34 -3.37 -6.79
CA MET A 630 -20.26 -1.96 -7.16
C MET A 630 -20.54 -1.83 -8.66
N ILE A 631 -21.55 -1.04 -9.03
CA ILE A 631 -22.08 -1.00 -10.40
C ILE A 631 -22.15 0.44 -10.89
N VAL A 632 -21.37 0.77 -11.91
CA VAL A 632 -21.42 2.06 -12.61
C VAL A 632 -22.13 1.88 -13.95
N ASN A 633 -23.38 2.34 -14.01
CA ASN A 633 -24.25 2.16 -15.17
C ASN A 633 -23.95 3.17 -16.30
N ASN A 634 -24.65 3.03 -17.42
CA ASN A 634 -24.63 3.94 -18.56
C ASN A 634 -23.22 4.23 -19.14
N ASN A 635 -22.31 3.24 -19.04
CA ASN A 635 -20.90 3.38 -19.40
C ASN A 635 -20.18 4.52 -18.64
N GLY A 636 -20.60 4.76 -17.39
CA GLY A 636 -19.98 5.71 -16.48
C GLY A 636 -18.66 5.21 -15.90
N SER A 637 -17.81 6.15 -15.49
CA SER A 637 -16.48 5.88 -14.90
C SER A 637 -16.43 6.30 -13.43
N LEU A 638 -15.47 5.75 -12.69
CA LEU A 638 -15.25 6.05 -11.28
C LEU A 638 -13.86 6.67 -11.09
N ASP A 639 -13.82 7.95 -10.76
CA ASP A 639 -12.58 8.73 -10.63
C ASP A 639 -12.44 9.26 -9.19
N LEU A 640 -11.54 8.68 -8.38
CA LEU A 640 -11.28 9.09 -7.00
C LEU A 640 -9.88 9.70 -6.90
N ASN A 641 -9.78 10.95 -6.46
CA ASN A 641 -8.53 11.69 -6.44
C ASN A 641 -8.29 12.39 -5.10
N VAL A 642 -7.12 12.17 -4.51
CA VAL A 642 -6.59 12.97 -3.39
C VAL A 642 -5.50 13.88 -3.97
N LEU A 643 -5.76 15.18 -3.99
CA LEU A 643 -4.88 16.19 -4.58
C LEU A 643 -4.17 16.96 -3.47
N ASN A 644 -2.91 16.64 -3.21
CA ASN A 644 -2.07 17.26 -2.18
C ASN A 644 -0.85 17.99 -2.79
N ASN A 645 -0.97 18.43 -4.04
CA ASN A 645 0.15 19.00 -4.80
C ASN A 645 0.46 20.48 -4.47
N ASP A 646 1.57 20.98 -5.00
CA ASP A 646 1.93 22.41 -5.00
C ASP A 646 2.08 23.06 -3.60
N GLY A 647 2.47 22.26 -2.61
CA GLY A 647 2.75 22.70 -1.23
C GLY A 647 1.76 22.21 -0.16
N GLY A 648 0.72 21.47 -0.57
CA GLY A 648 -0.28 20.90 0.33
C GLY A 648 0.29 19.99 1.43
N GLN A 649 -0.32 20.01 2.61
CA GLN A 649 0.15 19.25 3.79
C GLN A 649 -0.96 18.40 4.39
N ILE A 650 -0.71 17.10 4.56
CA ILE A 650 -1.57 16.15 5.29
C ILE A 650 -0.71 15.48 6.38
N GLY A 651 -1.07 15.65 7.65
CA GLY A 651 -0.34 15.04 8.76
C GLY A 651 -0.49 13.51 8.80
N SER A 652 -1.72 13.00 8.65
CA SER A 652 -1.99 11.56 8.54
C SER A 652 -3.26 11.25 7.74
N GLY A 653 -3.16 10.34 6.76
CA GLY A 653 -4.21 9.96 5.81
C GLY A 653 -3.76 10.23 4.39
N GLY A 654 -4.65 10.77 3.55
CA GLY A 654 -4.42 10.90 2.11
C GLY A 654 -4.69 9.59 1.36
N ASP A 655 -5.49 8.70 1.95
CA ASP A 655 -5.72 7.33 1.48
C ASP A 655 -6.97 7.20 0.62
N ILE A 656 -6.91 6.35 -0.40
CA ILE A 656 -8.06 5.94 -1.23
C ILE A 656 -8.32 4.44 -1.02
N ALA A 657 -9.55 4.09 -0.63
CA ALA A 657 -10.00 2.72 -0.46
C ALA A 657 -11.30 2.46 -1.20
N LEU A 658 -11.28 1.49 -2.12
CA LEU A 658 -12.44 1.05 -2.89
C LEU A 658 -12.67 -0.46 -2.67
N THR A 659 -13.83 -0.85 -2.15
CA THR A 659 -14.13 -2.23 -1.77
C THR A 659 -15.49 -2.69 -2.30
N ALA A 660 -15.49 -3.63 -3.24
CA ALA A 660 -16.66 -4.43 -3.60
C ALA A 660 -16.50 -5.84 -3.02
N GLY A 661 -17.42 -6.30 -2.18
CA GLY A 661 -17.40 -7.67 -1.64
C GLY A 661 -17.77 -8.74 -2.68
N LYS A 662 -18.36 -8.32 -3.81
CA LYS A 662 -18.59 -9.12 -5.03
C LYS A 662 -17.93 -8.43 -6.23
N ASN A 663 -18.65 -8.22 -7.32
CA ASN A 663 -18.07 -7.71 -8.57
C ASN A 663 -18.03 -6.18 -8.58
N LEU A 664 -17.01 -5.60 -9.21
CA LEU A 664 -16.95 -4.18 -9.55
C LEU A 664 -17.08 -4.03 -11.07
N THR A 665 -18.08 -3.30 -11.54
CA THR A 665 -18.33 -3.05 -12.98
C THR A 665 -18.37 -1.56 -13.28
N ALA A 666 -17.55 -1.09 -14.21
CA ALA A 666 -17.51 0.31 -14.65
C ALA A 666 -17.12 0.43 -16.15
N ASN A 667 -17.12 1.64 -16.70
CA ASN A 667 -16.37 1.91 -17.92
C ASN A 667 -14.88 1.99 -17.62
N SER A 668 -14.46 3.00 -16.86
CA SER A 668 -13.07 3.18 -16.43
C SER A 668 -13.00 3.46 -14.93
N ILE A 669 -11.84 3.18 -14.34
CA ILE A 669 -11.58 3.35 -12.92
C ILE A 669 -10.24 4.04 -12.76
N ASN A 670 -10.22 5.19 -12.09
CA ASN A 670 -9.00 5.96 -11.82
C ASN A 670 -8.92 6.27 -10.32
N LEU A 671 -7.90 5.76 -9.64
CA LEU A 671 -7.66 6.01 -8.21
C LEU A 671 -6.27 6.64 -8.04
N PHE A 672 -6.20 7.94 -7.70
CA PHE A 672 -4.94 8.67 -7.75
C PHE A 672 -4.66 9.54 -6.51
N VAL A 673 -3.52 9.29 -5.86
CA VAL A 673 -2.96 10.17 -4.82
C VAL A 673 -1.88 11.04 -5.45
N ASN A 674 -2.20 12.32 -5.67
CA ASN A 674 -1.34 13.33 -6.26
C ASN A 674 -0.64 14.16 -5.19
N ASN A 675 0.51 13.70 -4.71
CA ASN A 675 1.33 14.39 -3.71
C ASN A 675 2.53 15.12 -4.36
N ARG A 676 2.37 15.65 -5.58
CA ARG A 676 3.44 16.23 -6.40
C ARG A 676 3.87 17.63 -5.96
N ASN A 677 4.92 18.18 -6.59
CA ASN A 677 5.20 19.61 -6.55
C ASN A 677 5.40 20.21 -5.15
N GLY A 678 6.09 19.50 -4.24
CA GLY A 678 6.28 19.95 -2.86
C GLY A 678 5.13 19.62 -1.90
N GLY A 679 4.16 18.81 -2.33
CA GLY A 679 3.17 18.19 -1.45
C GLY A 679 3.82 17.34 -0.33
N ASN A 680 3.19 17.29 0.84
CA ASN A 680 3.70 16.56 1.99
C ASN A 680 2.61 15.73 2.67
N ILE A 681 2.85 14.43 2.84
CA ILE A 681 2.03 13.51 3.64
C ILE A 681 2.90 12.94 4.76
N GLY A 682 2.49 13.10 6.02
CA GLY A 682 3.22 12.60 7.19
C GLY A 682 3.10 11.09 7.36
N SER A 683 1.91 10.52 7.18
CA SER A 683 1.71 9.07 7.12
C SER A 683 0.45 8.71 6.34
N GLY A 684 0.51 7.71 5.47
CA GLY A 684 -0.61 7.32 4.59
C GLY A 684 -0.22 7.52 3.14
N GLY A 685 -1.13 8.01 2.31
CA GLY A 685 -0.91 8.17 0.87
C GLY A 685 -0.94 6.84 0.14
N ASN A 686 -1.92 5.99 0.46
CA ASN A 686 -2.11 4.66 -0.13
C ASN A 686 -3.30 4.63 -1.08
N VAL A 687 -3.28 3.72 -2.05
CA VAL A 687 -4.40 3.41 -2.94
C VAL A 687 -4.71 1.92 -2.84
N SER A 688 -5.94 1.58 -2.48
CA SER A 688 -6.39 0.19 -2.36
C SER A 688 -7.70 -0.06 -3.11
N LEU A 689 -7.72 -1.13 -3.89
CA LEU A 689 -8.89 -1.65 -4.58
C LEU A 689 -9.05 -3.14 -4.26
N PHE A 690 -10.19 -3.51 -3.69
CA PHE A 690 -10.59 -4.88 -3.43
C PHE A 690 -11.89 -5.22 -4.17
N SER A 691 -11.90 -6.36 -4.87
CA SER A 691 -13.07 -6.96 -5.52
C SER A 691 -13.19 -8.43 -5.12
N GLY A 692 -14.11 -8.76 -4.22
CA GLY A 692 -14.37 -10.15 -3.80
C GLY A 692 -14.94 -11.05 -4.90
N GLY A 693 -15.26 -10.49 -6.07
CA GLY A 693 -15.60 -11.15 -7.33
C GLY A 693 -14.74 -10.66 -8.49
N THR A 694 -15.30 -10.66 -9.69
CA THR A 694 -14.59 -10.20 -10.90
C THR A 694 -14.71 -8.68 -11.04
N LEU A 695 -13.59 -8.00 -11.28
CA LEU A 695 -13.58 -6.62 -11.77
C LEU A 695 -13.73 -6.59 -13.29
N THR A 696 -14.69 -5.82 -13.78
CA THR A 696 -14.94 -5.60 -15.21
C THR A 696 -14.92 -4.11 -15.54
N ALA A 697 -13.99 -3.69 -16.37
CA ALA A 697 -13.93 -2.34 -16.93
C ALA A 697 -14.00 -2.42 -18.46
N THR A 698 -14.83 -1.60 -19.13
CA THR A 698 -14.90 -1.60 -20.61
C THR A 698 -13.82 -0.73 -21.26
N GLY A 699 -13.26 0.22 -20.52
CA GLY A 699 -12.11 1.05 -20.88
C GLY A 699 -10.93 0.80 -19.95
N ASP A 700 -10.16 1.86 -19.66
CA ASP A 700 -8.91 1.78 -18.92
C ASP A 700 -9.10 1.70 -17.40
N VAL A 701 -8.11 1.12 -16.70
CA VAL A 701 -8.01 1.11 -15.23
C VAL A 701 -6.63 1.60 -14.82
N THR A 702 -6.60 2.61 -13.96
CA THR A 702 -5.38 3.27 -13.48
C THR A 702 -5.43 3.44 -11.97
N LEU A 703 -4.44 2.91 -11.25
CA LEU A 703 -4.25 3.17 -9.82
C LEU A 703 -2.85 3.73 -9.61
N GLY A 704 -2.68 4.75 -8.76
CA GLY A 704 -1.32 5.14 -8.40
C GLY A 704 -1.14 6.23 -7.37
N VAL A 705 0.11 6.34 -6.92
CA VAL A 705 0.59 7.36 -5.99
C VAL A 705 1.74 8.11 -6.65
N SER A 706 1.82 9.43 -6.49
CA SER A 706 2.93 10.20 -7.06
C SER A 706 3.39 11.35 -6.18
N THR A 707 4.69 11.35 -5.85
CA THR A 707 5.40 12.46 -5.20
C THR A 707 6.26 13.27 -6.19
N ARG A 708 6.08 13.00 -7.49
CA ARG A 708 6.90 13.56 -8.57
C ARG A 708 6.99 15.09 -8.58
N ASN A 709 8.12 15.59 -9.06
CA ASN A 709 8.34 17.01 -9.33
C ASN A 709 8.04 17.37 -10.79
N ASP A 710 7.04 18.20 -11.03
CA ASP A 710 6.70 18.77 -12.34
C ASP A 710 7.18 20.23 -12.52
N GLY A 711 7.82 20.82 -11.49
CA GLY A 711 8.46 22.14 -11.59
C GLY A 711 8.66 22.89 -10.26
N ASN A 712 7.89 22.55 -9.22
CA ASN A 712 7.86 23.28 -7.95
C ASN A 712 8.59 22.58 -6.78
N GLY A 713 9.24 21.44 -7.04
CA GLY A 713 9.91 20.61 -6.03
C GLY A 713 9.34 19.19 -5.97
N GLY A 714 10.10 18.24 -5.43
CA GLY A 714 9.58 16.91 -5.13
C GLY A 714 8.65 16.95 -3.92
N GLY A 715 7.58 16.17 -3.97
CA GLY A 715 6.75 15.91 -2.79
C GLY A 715 7.37 14.85 -1.88
N ILE A 716 6.81 14.71 -0.67
CA ILE A 716 7.31 13.83 0.37
C ILE A 716 6.16 13.01 0.96
N ILE A 717 6.32 11.69 1.06
CA ILE A 717 5.53 10.83 1.96
C ILE A 717 6.47 10.32 3.05
N SER A 718 6.16 10.60 4.32
CA SER A 718 7.03 10.29 5.46
C SER A 718 6.78 8.90 6.07
N SER A 719 6.00 8.05 5.39
CA SER A 719 5.74 6.64 5.70
C SER A 719 6.03 5.74 4.50
N SER A 720 5.73 4.44 4.62
CA SER A 720 5.52 3.58 3.45
C SER A 720 4.30 4.06 2.65
N SER A 721 4.23 3.66 1.37
CA SER A 721 3.12 3.94 0.46
C SER A 721 2.80 2.70 -0.38
N GLU A 722 1.52 2.35 -0.45
CA GLU A 722 1.03 1.11 -1.05
C GLU A 722 0.03 1.40 -2.17
N VAL A 723 0.20 0.72 -3.31
CA VAL A 723 -0.80 0.55 -4.36
C VAL A 723 -1.17 -0.91 -4.40
N ILE A 724 -2.40 -1.24 -3.96
CA ILE A 724 -2.87 -2.62 -3.84
C ILE A 724 -4.13 -2.79 -4.69
N PHE A 725 -4.05 -3.70 -5.65
CA PHE A 725 -5.17 -4.21 -6.42
C PHE A 725 -5.35 -5.70 -6.09
N THR A 726 -6.52 -6.10 -5.58
CA THR A 726 -6.86 -7.51 -5.40
C THR A 726 -8.26 -7.82 -5.94
N ALA A 727 -8.38 -8.86 -6.77
CA ALA A 727 -9.68 -9.36 -7.23
C ALA A 727 -9.73 -10.89 -7.31
N ILE A 728 -10.92 -11.48 -7.48
CA ILE A 728 -10.99 -12.87 -7.96
C ILE A 728 -10.48 -12.93 -9.40
N GLY A 729 -11.04 -12.13 -10.30
CA GLY A 729 -10.61 -12.02 -11.70
C GLY A 729 -10.67 -10.58 -12.19
N ILE A 730 -9.93 -10.27 -13.26
CA ILE A 730 -9.76 -8.90 -13.78
C ILE A 730 -9.97 -8.95 -15.30
N SER A 731 -10.92 -8.15 -15.80
CA SER A 731 -11.30 -8.09 -17.22
C SER A 731 -11.40 -6.64 -17.67
N ILE A 732 -10.38 -6.16 -18.38
CA ILE A 732 -10.20 -4.76 -18.80
C ILE A 732 -10.31 -4.66 -20.32
N GLY A 733 -11.26 -3.86 -20.81
CA GLY A 733 -11.44 -3.57 -22.24
C GLY A 733 -10.45 -2.53 -22.79
N GLY A 734 -9.78 -1.79 -21.92
CA GLY A 734 -8.70 -0.85 -22.23
C GLY A 734 -7.33 -1.30 -21.73
N PHE A 735 -6.54 -0.31 -21.32
CA PHE A 735 -5.22 -0.44 -20.70
C PHE A 735 -5.34 -0.67 -19.18
N PHE A 736 -4.42 -1.43 -18.60
CA PHE A 736 -4.34 -1.65 -17.16
C PHE A 736 -3.01 -1.10 -16.63
N GLN A 737 -3.09 -0.15 -15.68
CA GLN A 737 -1.93 0.47 -15.06
C GLN A 737 -2.04 0.49 -13.53
N THR A 738 -0.98 0.05 -12.86
CA THR A 738 -0.66 0.44 -11.48
C THR A 738 0.71 1.11 -11.44
N PHE A 739 0.88 2.14 -10.62
CA PHE A 739 2.17 2.82 -10.50
C PHE A 739 2.40 3.54 -9.17
N VAL A 740 3.67 3.61 -8.74
CA VAL A 740 4.15 4.59 -7.76
C VAL A 740 5.28 5.40 -8.38
N SER A 741 5.22 6.74 -8.28
CA SER A 741 6.13 7.64 -9.01
C SER A 741 6.79 8.70 -8.11
N THR A 742 8.08 8.55 -7.85
CA THR A 742 8.94 9.45 -7.03
C THR A 742 9.81 10.40 -7.87
N ASN A 743 9.78 10.27 -9.19
CA ASN A 743 10.53 11.02 -10.20
C ASN A 743 10.77 12.52 -9.90
N GLY A 744 11.97 13.04 -10.18
CA GLY A 744 12.28 14.48 -10.13
C GLY A 744 12.68 15.03 -8.76
N GLY A 745 13.12 14.16 -7.86
CA GLY A 745 13.46 14.50 -6.47
C GLY A 745 12.28 14.38 -5.50
N GLY A 746 11.20 13.70 -5.89
CA GLY A 746 10.17 13.24 -4.94
C GLY A 746 10.71 12.16 -4.01
N HIS A 747 10.12 12.02 -2.82
CA HIS A 747 10.67 11.20 -1.75
C HIS A 747 9.59 10.39 -1.01
N ILE A 748 9.83 9.10 -0.81
CA ILE A 748 9.07 8.23 0.09
C ILE A 748 10.04 7.68 1.15
N GLN A 749 9.75 7.90 2.44
CA GLN A 749 10.66 7.56 3.55
C GLN A 749 10.50 6.11 4.06
N GLY A 750 9.43 5.42 3.67
CA GLY A 750 9.23 4.00 3.98
C GLY A 750 9.42 3.10 2.77
N ASP A 751 8.80 1.92 2.84
CA ASP A 751 8.71 0.96 1.74
C ASP A 751 7.68 1.39 0.69
N VAL A 752 7.86 0.94 -0.54
CA VAL A 752 6.90 1.10 -1.64
C VAL A 752 6.48 -0.28 -2.14
N PHE A 753 5.16 -0.51 -2.15
CA PHE A 753 4.56 -1.73 -2.68
C PHE A 753 3.60 -1.39 -3.81
N ASP A 754 3.82 -1.96 -4.98
CA ASP A 754 2.86 -1.98 -6.09
C ASP A 754 2.45 -3.45 -6.32
N THR A 755 1.24 -3.82 -5.92
CA THR A 755 0.79 -5.21 -5.83
C THR A 755 -0.53 -5.41 -6.56
N VAL A 756 -0.49 -6.24 -7.61
CA VAL A 756 -1.65 -6.69 -8.38
C VAL A 756 -1.80 -8.20 -8.19
N SER A 757 -2.97 -8.61 -7.68
CA SER A 757 -3.28 -10.01 -7.38
C SER A 757 -4.65 -10.42 -7.90
N ALA A 758 -4.68 -11.48 -8.72
CA ALA A 758 -5.90 -12.16 -9.14
C ALA A 758 -5.83 -13.66 -8.80
N SER A 759 -6.88 -14.20 -8.16
CA SER A 759 -6.97 -15.66 -7.94
C SER A 759 -7.29 -16.45 -9.23
N ALA A 760 -7.87 -15.77 -10.21
CA ALA A 760 -8.21 -16.22 -11.55
C ALA A 760 -7.47 -15.34 -12.59
N ASN A 761 -8.02 -15.16 -13.78
CA ASN A 761 -7.33 -14.49 -14.87
C ASN A 761 -7.26 -12.97 -14.68
N LEU A 762 -6.12 -12.38 -15.04
CA LEU A 762 -5.98 -10.97 -15.39
C LEU A 762 -5.94 -10.89 -16.92
N ASN A 763 -6.94 -10.22 -17.51
CA ASN A 763 -7.08 -10.03 -18.95
C ASN A 763 -7.26 -8.54 -19.26
N ALA A 764 -6.36 -7.97 -20.06
CA ALA A 764 -6.49 -6.62 -20.62
C ALA A 764 -6.45 -6.66 -22.15
N GLN A 765 -7.33 -5.92 -22.82
CA GLN A 765 -7.33 -5.86 -24.29
C GLN A 765 -6.18 -4.97 -24.83
N GLN A 766 -5.75 -3.97 -24.06
CA GLN A 766 -4.51 -3.22 -24.31
C GLN A 766 -3.43 -3.66 -23.31
N GLY A 767 -2.37 -2.86 -23.16
CA GLY A 767 -1.22 -3.23 -22.34
C GLY A 767 -1.50 -3.34 -20.84
N ILE A 768 -0.58 -4.02 -20.16
CA ILE A 768 -0.53 -4.19 -18.70
C ILE A 768 0.79 -3.58 -18.22
N LEU A 769 0.72 -2.64 -17.28
CA LEU A 769 1.87 -1.98 -16.66
C LEU A 769 1.71 -1.98 -15.13
N ALA A 770 2.70 -2.52 -14.42
CA ALA A 770 2.87 -2.36 -12.97
C ALA A 770 4.28 -1.82 -12.72
N SER A 771 4.41 -0.63 -12.13
CA SER A 771 5.70 0.07 -12.11
C SER A 771 5.97 0.91 -10.85
N ILE A 772 7.21 0.83 -10.37
CA ILE A 772 7.77 1.83 -9.44
C ILE A 772 8.73 2.72 -10.24
N GLU A 773 8.22 3.88 -10.63
CA GLU A 773 8.99 4.91 -11.30
C GLU A 773 9.76 5.75 -10.28
N ASP A 774 11.09 5.70 -10.33
CA ASP A 774 11.95 6.69 -9.67
C ASP A 774 12.70 7.59 -10.68
N THR A 775 12.55 7.28 -11.98
CA THR A 775 12.94 8.11 -13.12
C THR A 775 11.74 8.41 -14.01
N GLY A 776 11.58 9.67 -14.45
CA GLY A 776 10.43 10.07 -15.25
C GLY A 776 10.78 10.83 -16.53
N PHE A 777 9.89 10.71 -17.51
CA PHE A 777 9.90 11.53 -18.72
C PHE A 777 9.11 12.82 -18.51
N GLY A 778 9.67 13.95 -18.93
CA GLY A 778 8.91 15.17 -19.15
C GLY A 778 8.10 15.09 -20.45
N ALA A 779 7.08 15.93 -20.61
CA ALA A 779 6.22 15.99 -21.81
C ALA A 779 6.94 16.34 -23.13
N THR A 780 8.26 16.51 -23.10
CA THR A 780 9.16 16.74 -24.26
C THR A 780 10.09 15.55 -24.54
N GLY A 781 9.92 14.41 -23.84
CA GLY A 781 10.79 13.23 -23.95
C GLY A 781 12.12 13.35 -23.20
N ASN A 782 12.38 14.46 -22.50
CA ASN A 782 13.58 14.65 -21.69
C ASN A 782 13.42 13.96 -20.33
N PHE A 783 14.48 13.33 -19.84
CA PHE A 783 14.54 12.76 -18.50
C PHE A 783 14.53 13.84 -17.42
N ILE A 784 13.83 13.56 -16.33
CA ILE A 784 13.88 14.32 -15.08
C ILE A 784 14.81 13.56 -14.12
N ALA A 785 15.51 14.28 -13.24
CA ALA A 785 16.39 13.69 -12.21
C ALA A 785 15.67 12.62 -11.38
N GLY A 786 16.41 11.66 -10.80
CA GLY A 786 15.83 10.64 -9.93
C GLY A 786 15.19 11.20 -8.65
N GLY A 787 14.28 10.44 -8.05
CA GLY A 787 13.76 10.65 -6.70
C GLY A 787 14.46 9.80 -5.64
N GLN A 788 13.73 9.45 -4.59
CA GLN A 788 14.23 8.65 -3.47
C GLN A 788 13.13 7.81 -2.80
N ILE A 789 13.44 6.55 -2.55
CA ILE A 789 12.72 5.61 -1.68
C ILE A 789 13.73 5.16 -0.61
N ASP A 790 13.43 5.35 0.68
CA ASP A 790 14.35 4.93 1.76
C ASP A 790 14.19 3.48 2.19
N GLY A 791 13.01 2.88 2.00
CA GLY A 791 12.76 1.45 2.19
C GLY A 791 13.00 0.63 0.91
N ASN A 792 12.30 -0.48 0.82
CA ASN A 792 12.27 -1.38 -0.34
C ASN A 792 11.35 -0.83 -1.43
N ALA A 793 11.60 -1.19 -2.68
CA ALA A 793 10.69 -1.00 -3.81
C ALA A 793 10.27 -2.37 -4.36
N ILE A 794 8.99 -2.72 -4.26
CA ILE A 794 8.50 -4.06 -4.55
C ILE A 794 7.31 -4.01 -5.50
N VAL A 795 7.48 -4.58 -6.70
CA VAL A 795 6.41 -4.81 -7.69
C VAL A 795 6.02 -6.29 -7.67
N ILE A 796 4.73 -6.58 -7.52
CA ILE A 796 4.16 -7.93 -7.58
C ILE A 796 3.01 -7.91 -8.58
N LEU A 797 3.13 -8.67 -9.68
CA LEU A 797 2.05 -8.94 -10.62
C LEU A 797 1.74 -10.44 -10.60
N SER A 798 0.58 -10.82 -10.08
CA SER A 798 0.21 -12.22 -9.89
C SER A 798 -1.21 -12.54 -10.34
N ALA A 799 -1.37 -13.65 -11.05
CA ALA A 799 -2.66 -14.13 -11.53
C ALA A 799 -2.70 -15.66 -11.70
N GLN A 800 -3.88 -16.20 -12.03
CA GLN A 800 -3.95 -17.53 -12.63
C GLN A 800 -3.33 -17.52 -14.04
N ASN A 801 -3.80 -16.61 -14.88
CA ASN A 801 -3.21 -16.31 -16.19
C ASN A 801 -3.04 -14.80 -16.31
N ILE A 802 -1.91 -14.35 -16.84
CA ILE A 802 -1.61 -12.94 -17.14
C ILE A 802 -1.72 -12.79 -18.67
N ILE A 803 -2.79 -12.18 -19.15
CA ILE A 803 -3.15 -12.16 -20.57
C ILE A 803 -3.35 -10.73 -21.05
N THR A 804 -2.67 -10.37 -22.15
CA THR A 804 -3.00 -9.19 -22.94
C THR A 804 -3.18 -9.54 -24.41
N ALA A 805 -4.10 -8.84 -25.08
CA ALA A 805 -4.22 -8.88 -26.55
C ALA A 805 -3.29 -7.86 -27.25
N SER A 806 -2.57 -7.03 -26.49
CA SER A 806 -1.73 -5.96 -27.00
C SER A 806 -0.55 -6.47 -27.84
N THR A 807 -0.41 -5.92 -29.03
CA THR A 807 0.74 -6.11 -29.93
C THR A 807 1.74 -4.96 -29.85
N ALA A 808 1.71 -4.16 -28.77
CA ALA A 808 2.62 -3.03 -28.58
C ALA A 808 4.09 -3.48 -28.55
N THR A 809 4.93 -2.74 -29.28
CA THR A 809 6.38 -2.90 -29.36
C THR A 809 7.00 -1.50 -29.45
N GLY A 810 8.27 -1.36 -29.09
CA GLY A 810 8.94 -0.05 -29.11
C GLY A 810 10.33 -0.11 -28.48
N VAL A 811 10.83 1.03 -28.05
CA VAL A 811 12.09 1.14 -27.31
C VAL A 811 11.82 0.93 -25.81
N PRO A 812 12.37 -0.12 -25.17
CA PRO A 812 12.17 -0.38 -23.75
C PRO A 812 12.49 0.83 -22.89
N GLY A 813 11.59 1.14 -21.96
CA GLY A 813 11.70 2.28 -21.05
C GLY A 813 11.43 3.65 -21.68
N ILE A 814 11.08 3.75 -22.96
CA ILE A 814 10.58 4.99 -23.60
C ILE A 814 9.13 4.82 -24.04
N ASP A 815 8.87 3.73 -24.77
CA ASP A 815 7.53 3.35 -25.22
C ASP A 815 6.89 2.39 -24.20
N THR A 816 5.57 2.43 -24.07
CA THR A 816 4.82 1.48 -23.24
C THR A 816 4.74 0.12 -23.93
N MET A 817 5.15 -0.94 -23.24
CA MET A 817 5.16 -2.31 -23.80
C MET A 817 3.78 -2.99 -23.71
N ALA A 818 3.64 -4.19 -24.29
CA ALA A 818 2.40 -4.95 -24.19
C ALA A 818 2.18 -5.48 -22.77
N LEU A 819 3.23 -5.97 -22.13
CA LEU A 819 3.23 -6.40 -20.73
C LEU A 819 4.52 -5.92 -20.06
N GLU A 820 4.40 -5.12 -19.00
CA GLU A 820 5.52 -4.54 -18.29
C GLU A 820 5.37 -4.69 -16.77
N ALA A 821 6.45 -5.14 -16.12
CA ALA A 821 6.63 -5.03 -14.67
C ALA A 821 8.04 -4.48 -14.38
N SER A 822 8.14 -3.31 -13.74
CA SER A 822 9.38 -2.53 -13.78
C SER A 822 9.67 -1.68 -12.54
N ILE A 823 10.95 -1.50 -12.21
CA ILE A 823 11.42 -0.55 -11.19
C ILE A 823 12.57 0.29 -11.78
N TYR A 824 12.48 1.61 -11.67
CA TYR A 824 13.34 2.57 -12.41
C TYR A 824 14.19 3.53 -11.53
N PRO A 825 15.14 3.08 -10.68
CA PRO A 825 16.09 3.94 -9.96
C PRO A 825 17.23 4.52 -10.82
N ASN A 826 17.08 4.69 -12.14
CA ASN A 826 18.09 5.32 -12.99
C ASN A 826 18.31 6.81 -12.64
N VAL A 827 19.27 7.46 -13.29
CA VAL A 827 19.34 8.95 -13.40
C VAL A 827 19.46 9.65 -12.02
N GLY A 828 20.20 9.01 -11.10
CA GLY A 828 20.38 9.50 -9.73
C GLY A 828 19.30 9.04 -8.74
N GLY A 829 18.38 8.17 -9.17
CA GLY A 829 17.38 7.54 -8.31
C GLY A 829 18.00 6.67 -7.22
N LYS A 830 17.26 6.47 -6.14
CA LYS A 830 17.74 5.79 -4.93
C LYS A 830 16.65 4.94 -4.29
N VAL A 831 16.89 3.64 -4.20
CA VAL A 831 16.17 2.71 -3.32
C VAL A 831 17.10 2.36 -2.15
N GLY A 832 16.64 2.57 -0.91
CA GLY A 832 17.44 2.32 0.30
C GLY A 832 17.53 0.85 0.70
N GLY A 833 16.47 0.08 0.43
CA GLY A 833 16.39 -1.37 0.61
C GLY A 833 16.54 -2.15 -0.71
N ASP A 834 15.79 -3.24 -0.83
CA ASP A 834 15.75 -4.11 -1.99
C ASP A 834 14.86 -3.53 -3.12
N ALA A 835 15.20 -3.81 -4.37
CA ALA A 835 14.37 -3.56 -5.55
C ALA A 835 13.93 -4.90 -6.15
N ILE A 836 12.65 -5.24 -6.06
CA ILE A 836 12.12 -6.58 -6.35
C ILE A 836 10.96 -6.51 -7.36
N VAL A 837 11.11 -7.17 -8.51
CA VAL A 837 10.03 -7.41 -9.48
C VAL A 837 9.66 -8.89 -9.48
N ASN A 838 8.42 -9.20 -9.14
CA ASN A 838 7.86 -10.56 -9.12
C ASN A 838 6.68 -10.66 -10.10
N VAL A 839 6.75 -11.55 -11.10
CA VAL A 839 5.66 -11.80 -12.06
C VAL A 839 5.30 -13.28 -12.05
N PHE A 840 4.12 -13.61 -11.52
CA PHE A 840 3.71 -14.99 -11.24
C PHE A 840 2.35 -15.33 -11.84
N ALA A 841 2.35 -16.12 -12.91
CA ALA A 841 1.17 -16.87 -13.33
C ALA A 841 1.23 -18.30 -12.75
N SER A 842 0.12 -18.80 -12.17
CA SER A 842 0.03 -20.22 -11.81
C SER A 842 -0.25 -21.13 -13.03
N GLN A 843 -0.76 -20.55 -14.10
CA GLN A 843 -0.81 -21.10 -15.45
C GLN A 843 -0.04 -20.16 -16.39
N ASP A 844 -0.67 -19.46 -17.34
CA ASP A 844 0.03 -18.91 -18.49
C ASP A 844 0.27 -17.38 -18.44
N ILE A 845 1.37 -16.95 -19.05
CA ILE A 845 1.65 -15.55 -19.42
C ILE A 845 1.54 -15.44 -20.93
N SER A 846 0.69 -14.54 -21.44
CA SER A 846 0.45 -14.36 -22.88
C SER A 846 0.39 -12.88 -23.26
N ALA A 847 1.33 -12.42 -24.08
CA ALA A 847 1.40 -11.05 -24.58
C ALA A 847 1.97 -11.04 -26.01
N PRO A 848 1.18 -10.85 -27.09
CA PRO A 848 1.68 -11.01 -28.46
C PRO A 848 2.64 -9.89 -28.90
N GLY A 849 2.67 -8.75 -28.19
CA GLY A 849 3.70 -7.72 -28.31
C GLY A 849 4.91 -7.95 -27.40
N THR A 850 5.70 -6.92 -27.16
CA THR A 850 6.89 -6.98 -26.30
C THR A 850 6.51 -7.16 -24.83
N ALA A 851 7.17 -8.07 -24.13
CA ALA A 851 7.13 -8.23 -22.69
C ALA A 851 8.44 -7.73 -22.04
N LEU A 852 8.33 -6.98 -20.94
CA LEU A 852 9.42 -6.26 -20.30
C LEU A 852 9.38 -6.43 -18.78
N PHE A 853 10.37 -7.14 -18.23
CA PHE A 853 10.49 -7.41 -16.80
C PHE A 853 11.87 -7.00 -16.33
N TRP A 854 12.00 -5.89 -15.60
CA TRP A 854 13.33 -5.38 -15.25
C TRP A 854 13.45 -4.47 -14.03
N VAL A 855 14.66 -4.42 -13.48
CA VAL A 855 15.14 -3.35 -12.58
C VAL A 855 16.18 -2.53 -13.34
N ALA A 856 15.92 -1.23 -13.52
CA ALA A 856 16.78 -0.31 -14.26
C ALA A 856 17.39 0.73 -13.31
N ASN A 857 18.65 0.51 -12.96
CA ASN A 857 19.49 1.21 -11.97
C ASN A 857 20.70 1.93 -12.63
N GLY A 858 20.65 2.20 -13.92
CA GLY A 858 21.78 2.70 -14.70
C GLY A 858 21.92 4.22 -14.78
N ASN A 859 23.09 4.68 -15.22
CA ASN A 859 23.39 6.07 -15.53
C ASN A 859 22.91 6.45 -16.94
N TYR A 860 21.61 6.37 -17.18
CA TYR A 860 21.02 6.69 -18.49
C TYR A 860 21.32 8.15 -18.89
N GLN A 861 21.77 8.36 -20.13
CA GLN A 861 22.14 9.67 -20.69
C GLN A 861 23.21 10.48 -19.91
N ASN A 862 23.97 9.86 -19.00
CA ASN A 862 24.94 10.53 -18.09
C ASN A 862 24.29 11.49 -17.08
N LEU A 863 23.02 11.29 -16.74
CA LEU A 863 22.28 12.17 -15.83
C LEU A 863 22.44 11.81 -14.34
N GLY A 864 23.14 10.73 -14.03
CA GLY A 864 23.46 10.28 -12.68
C GLY A 864 23.31 8.76 -12.55
N PRO A 865 24.21 8.04 -11.86
CA PRO A 865 24.05 6.63 -11.60
C PRO A 865 22.90 6.36 -10.62
N GLY A 866 22.17 5.26 -10.83
CA GLY A 866 21.21 4.76 -9.87
C GLY A 866 21.85 4.09 -8.66
N ARG A 867 21.11 3.99 -7.56
CA ARG A 867 21.55 3.29 -6.35
C ARG A 867 20.45 2.43 -5.72
N ILE A 868 20.75 1.15 -5.53
CA ILE A 868 19.97 0.21 -4.71
C ILE A 868 20.82 -0.16 -3.49
N GLY A 869 20.28 0.02 -2.28
CA GLY A 869 20.99 -0.23 -1.03
C GLY A 869 21.06 -1.70 -0.62
N GLY A 870 20.05 -2.49 -1.01
CA GLY A 870 19.97 -3.93 -0.84
C GLY A 870 20.14 -4.69 -2.16
N ASN A 871 19.33 -5.73 -2.35
CA ASN A 871 19.33 -6.62 -3.50
C ASN A 871 18.55 -6.05 -4.69
N ALA A 872 18.93 -6.43 -5.91
CA ALA A 872 18.09 -6.30 -7.10
C ALA A 872 17.61 -7.69 -7.51
N PHE A 873 16.29 -7.92 -7.55
CA PHE A 873 15.71 -9.22 -7.91
C PHE A 873 14.63 -9.07 -8.96
N VAL A 874 14.70 -9.86 -10.03
CA VAL A 874 13.64 -9.99 -11.04
C VAL A 874 13.33 -11.48 -11.19
N ASN A 875 12.06 -11.84 -10.98
CA ASN A 875 11.62 -13.22 -10.95
C ASN A 875 10.31 -13.40 -11.73
N VAL A 876 10.32 -14.28 -12.72
CA VAL A 876 9.20 -14.55 -13.62
C VAL A 876 8.87 -16.04 -13.60
N SER A 877 7.60 -16.39 -13.41
CA SER A 877 7.16 -17.79 -13.57
C SER A 877 5.78 -17.94 -14.19
N GLY A 878 5.62 -18.97 -15.02
CA GLY A 878 4.34 -19.44 -15.56
C GLY A 878 4.48 -20.83 -16.17
N ALA A 879 3.40 -21.61 -16.21
CA ALA A 879 3.37 -22.90 -16.90
C ALA A 879 3.79 -22.74 -18.37
N ASN A 880 3.10 -21.88 -19.13
CA ASN A 880 3.54 -21.47 -20.47
C ASN A 880 3.70 -19.96 -20.54
N ILE A 881 4.81 -19.48 -21.09
CA ILE A 881 5.06 -18.07 -21.35
C ILE A 881 5.11 -17.88 -22.86
N SER A 882 4.24 -17.05 -23.42
CA SER A 882 4.13 -16.77 -24.87
C SER A 882 4.18 -15.26 -25.10
N THR A 883 5.24 -14.79 -25.76
CA THR A 883 5.53 -13.35 -25.93
C THR A 883 5.93 -12.99 -27.36
N GLY A 884 5.93 -11.70 -27.71
CA GLY A 884 6.61 -11.15 -28.89
C GLY A 884 8.13 -11.16 -28.69
N ASP A 885 8.74 -9.99 -28.52
CA ASP A 885 10.07 -9.89 -27.89
C ASP A 885 9.95 -10.05 -26.36
N LEU A 886 10.97 -10.61 -25.70
CA LEU A 886 11.03 -10.73 -24.24
C LEU A 886 12.35 -10.18 -23.68
N PHE A 887 12.24 -9.11 -22.90
CA PHE A 887 13.33 -8.51 -22.14
C PHE A 887 13.17 -8.85 -20.66
N HIS A 888 14.17 -9.52 -20.09
CA HIS A 888 14.17 -9.95 -18.68
C HIS A 888 15.52 -9.58 -18.06
N GLN A 889 15.61 -8.41 -17.41
CA GLN A 889 16.90 -7.72 -17.20
C GLN A 889 17.11 -7.06 -15.82
N ILE A 890 18.37 -6.97 -15.40
CA ILE A 890 18.82 -6.01 -14.38
C ILE A 890 19.89 -5.13 -15.01
N LEU A 891 19.66 -3.83 -15.04
CA LEU A 891 20.53 -2.86 -15.72
C LEU A 891 21.15 -1.90 -14.72
N SER A 892 22.42 -2.08 -14.38
CA SER A 892 23.16 -1.32 -13.39
C SER A 892 24.49 -0.89 -13.99
N TYR A 893 24.53 0.23 -14.74
CA TYR A 893 25.72 0.64 -15.49
C TYR A 893 26.13 2.10 -15.24
N GLY A 894 27.39 2.44 -15.53
CA GLY A 894 27.90 3.81 -15.59
C GLY A 894 28.07 4.50 -14.23
N GLY A 895 28.59 3.78 -13.24
CA GLY A 895 28.79 4.23 -11.85
C GLY A 895 27.67 3.81 -10.89
N ALA A 896 26.72 3.01 -11.37
CA ALA A 896 25.61 2.46 -10.58
C ALA A 896 26.07 1.56 -9.43
N LEU A 897 25.23 1.42 -8.40
CA LEU A 897 25.50 0.57 -7.24
C LEU A 897 24.29 -0.31 -6.90
N ILE A 898 24.56 -1.60 -6.65
CA ILE A 898 23.68 -2.55 -5.97
C ILE A 898 24.42 -3.01 -4.70
N GLY A 899 23.81 -2.77 -3.52
CA GLY A 899 24.44 -3.00 -2.23
C GLY A 899 24.46 -4.46 -1.75
N GLY A 900 23.60 -5.30 -2.32
CA GLY A 900 23.51 -6.75 -2.10
C GLY A 900 23.73 -7.57 -3.38
N ASP A 901 22.94 -8.62 -3.57
CA ASP A 901 22.97 -9.49 -4.75
C ASP A 901 22.16 -8.88 -5.92
N ALA A 902 22.57 -9.17 -7.16
CA ALA A 902 21.77 -8.97 -8.36
C ALA A 902 21.34 -10.35 -8.89
N SER A 903 20.04 -10.67 -8.83
CA SER A 903 19.52 -12.00 -9.14
C SER A 903 18.36 -11.96 -10.14
N LEU A 904 18.42 -12.85 -11.14
CA LEU A 904 17.51 -12.87 -12.29
C LEU A 904 17.02 -14.30 -12.50
N SER A 905 15.71 -14.53 -12.43
CA SER A 905 15.12 -15.89 -12.37
C SER A 905 13.93 -16.03 -13.31
N LEU A 906 13.96 -17.01 -14.22
CA LEU A 906 12.80 -17.36 -15.05
C LEU A 906 12.53 -18.87 -14.99
N ASN A 907 11.29 -19.23 -14.63
CA ASN A 907 10.87 -20.63 -14.51
C ASN A 907 9.60 -20.89 -15.33
N ALA A 908 9.67 -21.82 -16.28
CA ALA A 908 8.50 -22.24 -17.06
C ALA A 908 8.46 -23.75 -17.38
N THR A 909 7.31 -24.21 -17.88
CA THR A 909 7.26 -25.49 -18.61
C THR A 909 7.70 -25.25 -20.05
N ASN A 910 6.98 -24.37 -20.77
CA ASN A 910 7.35 -23.88 -22.10
C ASN A 910 7.57 -22.37 -22.10
N LEU A 911 8.60 -21.89 -22.80
CA LEU A 911 8.78 -20.47 -23.14
C LEU A 911 8.82 -20.31 -24.67
N SER A 912 7.92 -19.50 -25.21
CA SER A 912 7.79 -19.17 -26.63
C SER A 912 7.91 -17.66 -26.83
N VAL A 913 8.90 -17.24 -27.61
CA VAL A 913 9.22 -15.84 -27.88
C VAL A 913 9.17 -15.65 -29.40
N ASN A 914 8.15 -14.95 -29.91
CA ASN A 914 8.01 -14.65 -31.33
C ASN A 914 8.80 -13.39 -31.72
N GLY A 915 10.06 -13.37 -31.30
CA GLY A 915 10.95 -12.23 -31.36
C GLY A 915 12.29 -12.59 -30.72
N THR A 916 13.03 -11.60 -30.28
CA THR A 916 14.30 -11.74 -29.55
C THR A 916 14.03 -12.08 -28.09
N PHE A 917 14.78 -13.04 -27.55
CA PHE A 917 14.84 -13.28 -26.10
C PHE A 917 16.15 -12.70 -25.58
N ASP A 918 16.09 -11.60 -24.81
CA ASP A 918 17.28 -10.97 -24.22
C ASP A 918 17.17 -10.93 -22.70
N THR A 919 17.88 -11.86 -22.06
CA THR A 919 17.97 -11.95 -20.61
C THR A 919 19.37 -11.60 -20.11
N ARG A 920 19.45 -10.62 -19.22
CA ARG A 920 20.69 -9.87 -19.01
C ARG A 920 20.85 -9.26 -17.62
N ILE A 921 22.00 -9.47 -16.99
CA ILE A 921 22.50 -8.58 -15.94
C ILE A 921 23.61 -7.73 -16.56
N ASP A 922 23.44 -6.41 -16.55
CA ASP A 922 24.43 -5.45 -17.05
C ASP A 922 25.03 -4.66 -15.87
N ASN A 923 26.31 -4.90 -15.58
CA ASN A 923 27.12 -4.24 -14.55
C ASN A 923 28.24 -3.37 -15.15
N THR A 924 28.07 -2.89 -16.38
CA THR A 924 29.13 -2.17 -17.11
C THR A 924 29.54 -0.88 -16.39
N ALA A 925 30.80 -0.78 -15.99
CA ALA A 925 31.36 0.31 -15.18
C ALA A 925 30.60 0.58 -13.86
N ALA A 926 30.07 -0.44 -13.20
CA ALA A 926 29.25 -0.34 -11.99
C ALA A 926 29.66 -1.33 -10.88
N THR A 927 28.98 -1.29 -9.74
CA THR A 927 29.30 -2.14 -8.58
C THR A 927 28.09 -2.95 -8.11
N ILE A 928 28.26 -4.27 -8.03
CA ILE A 928 27.42 -5.20 -7.27
C ILE A 928 28.29 -5.71 -6.11
N HIS A 929 27.92 -5.42 -4.86
CA HIS A 929 28.69 -5.90 -3.71
C HIS A 929 28.54 -7.41 -3.46
N GLY A 930 27.38 -7.98 -3.80
CA GLY A 930 27.09 -9.41 -3.70
C GLY A 930 27.42 -10.17 -4.98
N ASN A 931 26.65 -11.23 -5.21
CA ASN A 931 26.69 -12.09 -6.38
C ASN A 931 25.88 -11.47 -7.54
N ALA A 932 26.26 -11.80 -8.76
CA ALA A 932 25.43 -11.64 -9.95
C ALA A 932 24.99 -13.03 -10.42
N SER A 933 23.70 -13.33 -10.35
CA SER A 933 23.16 -14.69 -10.57
C SER A 933 22.01 -14.67 -11.56
N MET A 934 22.09 -15.50 -12.61
CA MET A 934 21.06 -15.65 -13.62
C MET A 934 20.65 -17.12 -13.73
N VAL A 935 19.37 -17.44 -13.50
CA VAL A 935 18.84 -18.81 -13.45
C VAL A 935 17.64 -18.95 -14.38
N PHE A 936 17.74 -19.88 -15.34
CA PHE A 936 16.70 -20.14 -16.34
C PHE A 936 16.33 -21.62 -16.36
N ASN A 937 15.08 -21.92 -16.03
CA ASN A 937 14.56 -23.29 -16.02
C ASN A 937 13.36 -23.42 -16.95
N THR A 938 13.47 -24.21 -18.01
CA THR A 938 12.32 -24.57 -18.88
C THR A 938 12.16 -26.09 -18.97
N THR A 939 11.06 -26.63 -18.46
CA THR A 939 10.92 -28.08 -18.24
C THR A 939 10.83 -28.89 -19.54
N THR A 940 10.19 -28.35 -20.58
CA THR A 940 9.97 -29.06 -21.86
C THR A 940 10.62 -28.37 -23.06
N GLY A 941 10.58 -27.03 -23.12
CA GLY A 941 11.18 -26.33 -24.25
C GLY A 941 11.23 -24.81 -24.16
N LEU A 942 12.25 -24.26 -24.81
CA LEU A 942 12.39 -22.86 -25.16
C LEU A 942 12.41 -22.70 -26.68
N THR A 943 11.59 -21.81 -27.23
CA THR A 943 11.64 -21.43 -28.64
C THR A 943 11.66 -19.91 -28.79
N SER A 944 12.65 -19.39 -29.52
CA SER A 944 12.72 -18.00 -29.96
C SER A 944 12.80 -17.97 -31.49
N THR A 945 11.99 -17.13 -32.15
CA THR A 945 12.12 -16.92 -33.61
C THR A 945 13.23 -15.92 -33.96
N GLY A 946 13.64 -15.09 -33.00
CA GLY A 946 14.73 -14.14 -33.09
C GLY A 946 16.07 -14.70 -32.63
N ASP A 947 16.93 -13.81 -32.13
CA ASP A 947 18.16 -14.18 -31.43
C ASP A 947 17.86 -14.56 -29.96
N GLN A 948 18.74 -15.34 -29.32
CA GLN A 948 18.68 -15.64 -27.90
C GLN A 948 19.96 -15.17 -27.20
N PHE A 949 19.81 -14.28 -26.23
CA PHE A 949 20.90 -13.72 -25.45
C PHE A 949 20.77 -14.04 -23.96
N TYR A 950 21.84 -14.58 -23.38
CA TYR A 950 22.01 -14.84 -21.96
C TYR A 950 23.31 -14.16 -21.53
N GLN A 951 23.23 -12.98 -20.92
CA GLN A 951 24.39 -12.09 -20.78
C GLN A 951 24.58 -11.61 -19.33
N LEU A 952 25.73 -11.90 -18.75
CA LEU A 952 26.21 -11.24 -17.53
C LEU A 952 27.37 -10.33 -17.93
N ILE A 953 27.10 -9.04 -18.09
CA ILE A 953 28.09 -8.04 -18.52
C ILE A 953 28.68 -7.38 -17.28
N ASN A 954 30.01 -7.33 -17.20
CA ASN A 954 30.77 -6.76 -16.09
C ASN A 954 32.01 -6.02 -16.65
N ALA A 955 31.81 -5.28 -17.73
CA ALA A 955 32.87 -4.66 -18.50
C ALA A 955 33.19 -3.23 -18.01
N ASP A 956 34.15 -2.56 -18.65
CA ASP A 956 34.56 -1.17 -18.38
C ASP A 956 34.87 -0.86 -16.91
N GLY A 957 35.51 -1.81 -16.22
CA GLY A 957 35.87 -1.68 -14.80
C GLY A 957 34.72 -1.97 -13.83
N GLY A 958 33.67 -2.66 -14.27
CA GLY A 958 32.61 -3.19 -13.40
C GLY A 958 33.16 -4.11 -12.30
N THR A 959 32.49 -4.15 -11.14
CA THR A 959 32.91 -4.95 -9.99
C THR A 959 31.77 -5.80 -9.44
N ILE A 960 32.05 -7.09 -9.22
CA ILE A 960 31.16 -8.06 -8.57
C ILE A 960 31.90 -8.61 -7.34
N GLY A 961 31.39 -8.35 -6.15
CA GLY A 961 32.01 -8.74 -4.87
C GLY A 961 31.80 -10.20 -4.47
N GLY A 962 30.89 -10.91 -5.14
CA GLY A 962 30.63 -12.34 -4.99
C GLY A 962 31.05 -13.14 -6.23
N SER A 963 30.21 -14.10 -6.62
CA SER A 963 30.34 -14.87 -7.86
C SER A 963 29.50 -14.29 -8.99
N ALA A 964 29.90 -14.56 -10.24
CA ALA A 964 29.13 -14.33 -11.44
C ALA A 964 28.65 -15.68 -11.98
N THR A 965 27.36 -16.00 -11.84
CA THR A 965 26.80 -17.31 -12.17
C THR A 965 25.69 -17.18 -13.22
N LEU A 966 25.75 -18.02 -14.25
CA LEU A 966 24.74 -18.13 -15.28
C LEU A 966 24.38 -19.61 -15.49
N ASP A 967 23.19 -19.98 -15.04
CA ASP A 967 22.64 -21.34 -15.07
C ASP A 967 21.45 -21.41 -16.04
N VAL A 968 21.60 -22.15 -17.14
CA VAL A 968 20.51 -22.44 -18.08
C VAL A 968 20.21 -23.94 -18.04
N THR A 969 18.98 -24.30 -17.71
CA THR A 969 18.50 -25.68 -17.67
C THR A 969 17.25 -25.84 -18.52
N THR A 970 17.33 -26.66 -19.57
CA THR A 970 16.21 -26.95 -20.45
C THR A 970 16.21 -28.37 -21.01
N GLN A 971 15.04 -28.89 -21.37
CA GLN A 971 14.98 -30.08 -22.20
C GLN A 971 15.32 -29.77 -23.66
N ASN A 972 14.68 -28.77 -24.27
CA ASN A 972 14.91 -28.43 -25.67
C ASN A 972 15.03 -26.92 -25.86
N LEU A 973 15.88 -26.50 -26.79
CA LEU A 973 16.07 -25.10 -27.14
C LEU A 973 16.01 -24.95 -28.66
N SER A 974 15.32 -23.91 -29.14
CA SER A 974 15.30 -23.54 -30.56
C SER A 974 15.52 -22.05 -30.70
N SER A 975 16.64 -21.64 -31.30
CA SER A 975 16.87 -20.26 -31.76
C SER A 975 16.71 -20.18 -33.27
N GLY A 976 15.77 -19.36 -33.72
CA GLY A 976 15.53 -19.05 -35.13
C GLY A 976 16.66 -18.24 -35.79
N ARG A 977 17.59 -17.70 -34.99
CA ARG A 977 18.81 -17.02 -35.44
C ARG A 977 20.01 -17.53 -34.62
N SER A 978 20.69 -16.66 -33.88
CA SER A 978 21.88 -17.00 -33.08
C SER A 978 21.55 -17.32 -31.62
N LEU A 979 22.48 -18.00 -30.95
CA LEU A 979 22.47 -18.23 -29.51
C LEU A 979 23.76 -17.63 -28.94
N PHE A 980 23.65 -16.73 -27.97
CA PHE A 980 24.79 -16.08 -27.34
C PHE A 980 24.67 -16.17 -25.82
N VAL A 981 25.63 -16.86 -25.19
CA VAL A 981 25.66 -17.12 -23.75
C VAL A 981 27.01 -16.67 -23.21
N ALA A 982 27.04 -15.64 -22.35
CA ALA A 982 28.30 -15.01 -22.00
C ALA A 982 28.37 -14.42 -20.60
N ILE A 983 29.57 -14.51 -20.01
CA ILE A 983 30.02 -13.64 -18.92
C ILE A 983 31.11 -12.72 -19.49
N LEU A 984 30.86 -11.41 -19.54
CA LEU A 984 31.69 -10.43 -20.24
C LEU A 984 32.37 -9.47 -19.27
N ASN A 985 33.51 -9.85 -18.71
CA ASN A 985 34.31 -8.96 -17.84
C ASN A 985 35.23 -8.01 -18.62
N SER A 986 35.34 -8.16 -19.95
CA SER A 986 36.14 -7.28 -20.81
C SER A 986 35.39 -6.92 -22.08
N THR A 987 35.52 -5.68 -22.51
CA THR A 987 35.20 -5.27 -23.89
C THR A 987 36.32 -5.70 -24.84
N ASN A 988 36.00 -5.77 -26.14
CA ASN A 988 36.96 -6.07 -27.21
C ASN A 988 37.67 -4.82 -27.76
N ASP A 989 37.34 -3.61 -27.25
CA ASP A 989 37.86 -2.32 -27.72
C ASP A 989 39.05 -1.78 -26.90
N GLY A 990 39.41 -2.45 -25.81
CA GLY A 990 40.49 -2.05 -24.90
C GLY A 990 40.02 -1.22 -23.70
N GLY A 991 38.72 -1.20 -23.41
CA GLY A 991 38.16 -0.77 -22.13
C GLY A 991 38.74 -1.53 -20.92
N ALA A 992 38.47 -1.04 -19.71
CA ALA A 992 38.98 -1.64 -18.50
C ALA A 992 38.31 -3.00 -18.22
N THR A 993 39.10 -4.02 -17.89
CA THR A 993 38.56 -5.30 -17.41
C THR A 993 37.88 -5.08 -16.06
N GLY A 994 36.63 -5.49 -15.91
CA GLY A 994 35.99 -5.61 -14.62
C GLY A 994 36.56 -6.76 -13.78
N THR A 995 36.05 -6.91 -12.56
CA THR A 995 36.53 -7.87 -11.57
C THR A 995 35.41 -8.71 -10.99
N VAL A 996 35.66 -10.00 -10.74
CA VAL A 996 34.77 -10.90 -10.00
C VAL A 996 35.54 -11.48 -8.83
N ALA A 997 35.14 -11.20 -7.59
CA ALA A 997 35.94 -11.57 -6.42
C ALA A 997 35.98 -13.09 -6.15
N SER A 998 34.96 -13.83 -6.60
CA SER A 998 34.88 -15.30 -6.47
C SER A 998 34.94 -15.98 -7.85
N ASN A 999 33.94 -16.79 -8.22
CA ASN A 999 33.98 -17.59 -9.44
C ASN A 999 33.13 -16.97 -10.55
N ALA A 1000 33.55 -17.14 -11.81
CA ALA A 1000 32.71 -16.94 -13.00
C ALA A 1000 32.28 -18.32 -13.54
N THR A 1001 30.99 -18.63 -13.48
CA THR A 1001 30.47 -19.98 -13.83
C THR A 1001 29.32 -19.88 -14.81
N LEU A 1002 29.47 -20.52 -15.96
CA LEU A 1002 28.44 -20.70 -16.97
C LEU A 1002 28.08 -22.19 -17.04
N ASN A 1003 26.89 -22.57 -16.61
CA ASN A 1003 26.37 -23.93 -16.77
C ASN A 1003 25.25 -23.94 -17.81
N PHE A 1004 25.43 -24.73 -18.87
CA PHE A 1004 24.45 -24.92 -19.93
C PHE A 1004 24.01 -26.39 -19.96
N ASN A 1005 22.83 -26.65 -19.41
CA ASN A 1005 22.29 -27.97 -19.14
C ASN A 1005 21.13 -28.23 -20.12
N VAL A 1006 21.42 -28.87 -21.24
CA VAL A 1006 20.41 -29.27 -22.24
C VAL A 1006 20.27 -30.79 -22.16
N SER A 1007 19.09 -31.31 -21.79
CA SER A 1007 18.90 -32.77 -21.70
C SER A 1007 18.46 -33.43 -23.02
N GLY A 1008 17.82 -32.66 -23.91
CA GLY A 1008 17.36 -33.06 -25.24
C GLY A 1008 18.18 -32.39 -26.35
N THR A 1009 17.54 -31.53 -27.15
CA THR A 1009 18.19 -30.88 -28.32
C THR A 1009 18.17 -29.36 -28.23
N ALA A 1010 19.32 -28.72 -28.45
CA ALA A 1010 19.46 -27.32 -28.78
C ALA A 1010 19.66 -27.16 -30.31
N ALA A 1011 18.67 -26.61 -31.00
CA ALA A 1011 18.74 -26.24 -32.40
C ALA A 1011 18.99 -24.74 -32.54
N VAL A 1012 20.01 -24.34 -33.30
CA VAL A 1012 20.38 -22.94 -33.53
C VAL A 1012 20.55 -22.73 -35.03
N ALA A 1013 19.80 -21.80 -35.62
CA ALA A 1013 19.77 -21.61 -37.07
C ALA A 1013 21.08 -21.05 -37.64
N THR A 1014 21.77 -20.18 -36.90
CA THR A 1014 23.08 -19.61 -37.30
C THR A 1014 24.18 -20.03 -36.32
N ASP A 1015 24.79 -19.09 -35.60
CA ASP A 1015 25.95 -19.31 -34.74
C ASP A 1015 25.51 -19.47 -33.27
N ALA A 1016 26.23 -20.33 -32.53
CA ALA A 1016 26.05 -20.55 -31.09
C ALA A 1016 27.38 -20.25 -30.38
N THR A 1017 27.44 -19.15 -29.63
CA THR A 1017 28.63 -18.67 -28.93
C THR A 1017 28.46 -18.78 -27.42
N PHE A 1018 29.45 -19.38 -26.76
CA PHE A 1018 29.53 -19.55 -25.31
C PHE A 1018 30.87 -19.01 -24.84
N GLN A 1019 30.89 -17.94 -24.03
CA GLN A 1019 32.17 -17.32 -23.66
C GLN A 1019 32.26 -16.76 -22.24
N ILE A 1020 33.48 -16.79 -21.69
CA ILE A 1020 33.86 -15.95 -20.55
C ILE A 1020 35.04 -15.07 -21.01
N ASN A 1021 34.80 -13.77 -21.14
CA ASN A 1021 35.82 -12.79 -21.52
C ASN A 1021 36.33 -12.06 -20.28
N GLY A 1022 37.61 -11.70 -20.27
CA GLY A 1022 38.34 -11.33 -19.08
C GLY A 1022 38.36 -12.46 -18.05
N SER A 1023 38.54 -13.73 -18.44
CA SER A 1023 38.33 -14.87 -17.51
C SER A 1023 39.34 -14.94 -16.36
N ASP A 1024 40.52 -14.30 -16.49
CA ASP A 1024 41.50 -14.12 -15.41
C ASP A 1024 41.07 -13.05 -14.37
N SER A 1025 39.93 -12.38 -14.56
CA SER A 1025 39.36 -11.43 -13.57
C SER A 1025 38.61 -12.09 -12.41
N ALA A 1026 38.43 -13.41 -12.47
CA ALA A 1026 37.81 -14.24 -11.45
C ALA A 1026 38.84 -15.19 -10.81
N ALA A 1027 38.59 -15.65 -9.58
CA ALA A 1027 39.43 -16.64 -8.91
C ALA A 1027 39.39 -18.02 -9.62
N SER A 1028 38.26 -18.33 -10.27
CA SER A 1028 38.12 -19.46 -11.19
C SER A 1028 37.04 -19.14 -12.24
N SER A 1029 37.31 -19.49 -13.50
CA SER A 1029 36.37 -19.36 -14.61
C SER A 1029 36.02 -20.73 -15.18
N THR A 1030 34.73 -21.04 -15.31
CA THR A 1030 34.24 -22.35 -15.75
C THR A 1030 33.08 -22.25 -16.74
N ILE A 1031 33.15 -22.99 -17.84
CA ILE A 1031 32.04 -23.21 -18.79
C ILE A 1031 31.72 -24.71 -18.83
N ASN A 1032 30.48 -25.11 -18.48
CA ASN A 1032 30.06 -26.50 -18.48
C ASN A 1032 28.90 -26.75 -19.46
N PHE A 1033 29.07 -27.72 -20.35
CA PHE A 1033 28.03 -28.26 -21.21
C PHE A 1033 27.61 -29.63 -20.70
N ASN A 1034 26.45 -29.72 -20.07
CA ASN A 1034 25.97 -30.96 -19.43
C ASN A 1034 24.88 -31.63 -20.27
N GLY A 1035 25.26 -32.69 -20.98
CA GLY A 1035 24.38 -33.50 -21.82
C GLY A 1035 23.98 -32.83 -23.14
N GLY A 1036 23.00 -33.45 -23.81
CA GLY A 1036 22.26 -32.85 -24.92
C GLY A 1036 22.90 -32.98 -26.30
N THR A 1037 22.12 -32.60 -27.31
CA THR A 1037 22.53 -32.50 -28.71
C THR A 1037 22.45 -31.04 -29.17
N TYR A 1038 23.56 -30.46 -29.62
CA TYR A 1038 23.69 -29.11 -30.12
C TYR A 1038 23.81 -29.14 -31.64
N ASN A 1039 22.70 -28.85 -32.33
CA ASN A 1039 22.61 -28.77 -33.78
C ASN A 1039 22.67 -27.30 -34.21
N VAL A 1040 23.83 -26.85 -34.67
CA VAL A 1040 24.10 -25.44 -34.99
C VAL A 1040 24.30 -25.29 -36.50
N GLY A 1041 23.55 -24.40 -37.15
CA GLY A 1041 23.61 -24.23 -38.60
C GLY A 1041 24.92 -23.63 -39.11
N GLY A 1042 25.58 -22.79 -38.30
CA GLY A 1042 26.86 -22.16 -38.58
C GLY A 1042 27.97 -22.63 -37.64
N THR A 1043 28.42 -21.73 -36.78
CA THR A 1043 29.57 -21.93 -35.88
C THR A 1043 29.10 -22.26 -34.47
N PHE A 1044 29.50 -23.41 -33.92
CA PHE A 1044 29.56 -23.59 -32.47
C PHE A 1044 30.92 -23.07 -31.98
N GLU A 1045 30.93 -22.08 -31.10
CA GLU A 1045 32.14 -21.47 -30.54
C GLU A 1045 32.09 -21.44 -29.00
N GLY A 1046 32.95 -22.23 -28.36
CA GLY A 1046 33.27 -22.08 -26.93
C GLY A 1046 34.58 -21.30 -26.78
N PHE A 1047 34.59 -20.22 -26.00
CA PHE A 1047 35.76 -19.33 -25.90
C PHE A 1047 36.04 -18.86 -24.46
N MET A 1048 37.31 -18.87 -24.06
CA MET A 1048 37.83 -18.12 -22.92
C MET A 1048 39.19 -17.51 -23.29
N ASP A 1049 39.38 -16.23 -22.98
CA ASP A 1049 40.60 -15.49 -23.29
C ASP A 1049 41.72 -15.74 -22.26
N GLY A 1050 41.36 -15.78 -20.98
CA GLY A 1050 42.25 -16.10 -19.87
C GLY A 1050 42.23 -17.58 -19.48
N SER A 1051 42.63 -17.86 -18.25
CA SER A 1051 42.66 -19.21 -17.66
C SER A 1051 41.27 -19.63 -17.21
N GLY A 1052 41.02 -20.94 -17.16
CA GLY A 1052 39.73 -21.51 -16.78
C GLY A 1052 39.57 -22.96 -17.20
N THR A 1053 38.42 -23.55 -16.90
CA THR A 1053 38.05 -24.91 -17.33
C THR A 1053 36.81 -24.89 -18.21
N MET A 1054 36.86 -25.50 -19.40
CA MET A 1054 35.67 -25.76 -20.21
C MET A 1054 35.42 -27.26 -20.24
N THR A 1055 34.20 -27.68 -19.88
CA THR A 1055 33.84 -29.11 -19.78
C THR A 1055 32.74 -29.45 -20.78
N PHE A 1056 33.03 -30.35 -21.72
CA PHE A 1056 32.01 -31.06 -22.48
C PHE A 1056 31.69 -32.39 -21.80
N ASN A 1057 30.55 -32.45 -21.09
CA ASN A 1057 30.13 -33.59 -20.28
C ASN A 1057 28.93 -34.29 -20.95
N ASN A 1058 29.23 -35.32 -21.76
CA ASN A 1058 28.29 -36.09 -22.58
C ASN A 1058 27.48 -35.26 -23.58
N ALA A 1059 28.01 -34.11 -24.00
CA ALA A 1059 27.44 -33.27 -25.04
C ALA A 1059 27.72 -33.85 -26.44
N THR A 1060 26.71 -33.83 -27.32
CA THR A 1060 26.86 -34.11 -28.74
C THR A 1060 26.73 -32.83 -29.53
N ILE A 1061 27.74 -32.46 -30.33
CA ILE A 1061 27.78 -31.21 -31.09
C ILE A 1061 27.85 -31.54 -32.59
N HIS A 1062 26.99 -30.90 -33.38
CA HIS A 1062 27.01 -30.92 -34.83
C HIS A 1062 26.89 -29.50 -35.37
N ALA A 1063 27.92 -29.01 -36.06
CA ALA A 1063 27.93 -27.68 -36.66
C ALA A 1063 28.63 -27.65 -38.03
N ASP A 1064 28.52 -26.53 -38.75
CA ASP A 1064 29.37 -26.30 -39.93
C ASP A 1064 30.83 -26.04 -39.51
N THR A 1065 31.03 -25.28 -38.44
CA THR A 1065 32.32 -25.09 -37.78
C THR A 1065 32.17 -25.32 -36.28
N VAL A 1066 33.06 -26.10 -35.67
CA VAL A 1066 33.16 -26.23 -34.22
C VAL A 1066 34.52 -25.71 -33.77
N LYS A 1067 34.50 -24.70 -32.90
CA LYS A 1067 35.68 -24.19 -32.20
C LYS A 1067 35.48 -24.29 -30.69
N ALA A 1068 36.49 -24.75 -29.98
CA ALA A 1068 36.58 -24.63 -28.52
C ALA A 1068 37.99 -24.18 -28.16
N ALA A 1069 38.13 -23.04 -27.48
CA ALA A 1069 39.41 -22.49 -27.09
C ALA A 1069 39.44 -21.92 -25.67
N ILE A 1070 40.59 -22.13 -25.01
CA ILE A 1070 40.98 -21.44 -23.77
C ILE A 1070 42.42 -20.96 -23.97
N PHE A 1071 42.63 -19.65 -24.09
CA PHE A 1071 43.93 -19.10 -24.46
C PHE A 1071 44.85 -18.76 -23.29
N GLY A 1072 44.33 -18.72 -22.06
CA GLY A 1072 45.13 -18.46 -20.86
C GLY A 1072 46.22 -19.49 -20.60
N ALA A 1073 47.23 -19.06 -19.84
CA ALA A 1073 48.44 -19.83 -19.61
C ALA A 1073 48.19 -21.24 -19.06
N ASN A 1074 47.14 -21.43 -18.25
CA ASN A 1074 46.77 -22.72 -17.62
C ASN A 1074 45.35 -23.19 -18.02
N GLY A 1075 44.86 -22.82 -19.20
CA GLY A 1075 43.53 -23.23 -19.68
C GLY A 1075 43.36 -24.75 -19.81
N THR A 1076 42.23 -25.29 -19.35
CA THR A 1076 41.94 -26.73 -19.39
C THR A 1076 40.63 -27.04 -20.12
N LEU A 1077 40.72 -27.70 -21.28
CA LEU A 1077 39.56 -28.18 -22.03
C LEU A 1077 39.34 -29.67 -21.73
N ARG A 1078 38.28 -29.98 -20.97
CA ARG A 1078 37.95 -31.33 -20.50
C ARG A 1078 36.79 -31.90 -21.31
N ILE A 1079 36.98 -33.07 -21.92
CA ILE A 1079 36.05 -33.63 -22.90
C ILE A 1079 35.73 -35.08 -22.54
N GLY A 1080 34.46 -35.43 -22.33
CA GLY A 1080 34.07 -36.80 -22.02
C GLY A 1080 32.66 -37.13 -22.47
N GLY A 1081 32.48 -38.26 -23.16
CA GLY A 1081 31.18 -38.69 -23.68
C GLY A 1081 30.78 -37.96 -24.97
N GLY A 1082 29.67 -38.41 -25.57
CA GLY A 1082 29.10 -37.79 -26.77
C GLY A 1082 30.00 -37.82 -28.02
N SER A 1083 29.76 -36.87 -28.93
CA SER A 1083 30.55 -36.69 -30.15
C SER A 1083 30.61 -35.23 -30.59
N ILE A 1084 31.73 -34.81 -31.19
CA ILE A 1084 31.92 -33.45 -31.70
C ILE A 1084 32.16 -33.56 -33.21
N SER A 1085 31.24 -32.99 -33.99
CA SER A 1085 31.17 -33.14 -35.44
C SER A 1085 31.12 -31.78 -36.14
N ALA A 1086 32.02 -31.57 -37.11
CA ALA A 1086 32.02 -30.38 -37.96
C ALA A 1086 32.01 -30.72 -39.46
N ASN A 1087 31.20 -30.00 -40.24
CA ASN A 1087 31.22 -30.17 -41.70
C ASN A 1087 32.50 -29.60 -42.32
N THR A 1088 32.93 -28.41 -41.87
CA THR A 1088 34.04 -27.66 -42.45
C THR A 1088 35.30 -27.71 -41.58
N LEU A 1089 35.19 -27.37 -40.29
CA LEU A 1089 36.35 -27.13 -39.42
C LEU A 1089 36.07 -27.55 -37.97
N LEU A 1090 36.94 -28.40 -37.41
CA LEU A 1090 36.92 -28.80 -35.99
C LEU A 1090 38.24 -28.43 -35.31
N HIS A 1091 38.20 -27.43 -34.43
CA HIS A 1091 39.36 -26.87 -33.73
C HIS A 1091 39.17 -26.91 -32.20
N LEU A 1092 40.04 -27.65 -31.50
CA LEU A 1092 40.08 -27.77 -30.03
C LEU A 1092 41.44 -27.26 -29.52
N TYR A 1093 41.45 -26.16 -28.76
CA TYR A 1093 42.66 -25.37 -28.45
C TYR A 1093 42.80 -25.08 -26.95
N ALA A 1094 43.94 -25.42 -26.38
CA ALA A 1094 44.44 -24.90 -25.10
C ALA A 1094 45.97 -24.63 -25.20
N PRO A 1095 46.41 -23.69 -26.07
CA PRO A 1095 47.81 -23.56 -26.48
C PRO A 1095 48.70 -22.83 -25.46
N GLY A 1096 48.17 -22.40 -24.31
CA GLY A 1096 48.92 -21.76 -23.24
C GLY A 1096 50.08 -22.63 -22.71
N SER A 1097 51.06 -22.01 -22.06
CA SER A 1097 52.31 -22.68 -21.63
C SER A 1097 52.11 -23.86 -20.68
N GLY A 1098 51.03 -23.87 -19.91
CA GLY A 1098 50.54 -24.96 -19.07
C GLY A 1098 49.20 -25.53 -19.53
N GLY A 1099 48.72 -25.18 -20.73
CA GLY A 1099 47.40 -25.53 -21.23
C GLY A 1099 47.21 -27.02 -21.51
N ILE A 1100 45.99 -27.51 -21.25
CA ILE A 1100 45.64 -28.94 -21.25
C ILE A 1100 44.39 -29.18 -22.09
N ILE A 1101 44.43 -30.20 -22.95
CA ILE A 1101 43.21 -30.88 -23.45
C ILE A 1101 43.18 -32.28 -22.83
N ASP A 1102 42.06 -32.62 -22.19
CA ASP A 1102 41.93 -33.82 -21.36
C ASP A 1102 40.68 -34.64 -21.75
N PHE A 1103 40.89 -35.85 -22.28
CA PHE A 1103 39.83 -36.76 -22.70
C PHE A 1103 39.52 -37.78 -21.60
N VAL A 1104 38.37 -37.63 -20.95
CA VAL A 1104 38.03 -38.27 -19.66
C VAL A 1104 36.95 -39.34 -19.75
N SER A 1105 36.40 -39.54 -20.95
CA SER A 1105 35.48 -40.62 -21.30
C SER A 1105 35.51 -40.79 -22.83
N ASN A 1106 34.93 -41.88 -23.35
CA ASN A 1106 34.96 -42.15 -24.79
C ASN A 1106 34.26 -41.04 -25.58
N VAL A 1107 34.92 -40.52 -26.62
CA VAL A 1107 34.45 -39.40 -27.45
C VAL A 1107 34.65 -39.76 -28.92
N THR A 1108 33.72 -39.36 -29.79
CA THR A 1108 33.92 -39.41 -31.25
C THR A 1108 34.15 -38.01 -31.81
N LEU A 1109 35.20 -37.83 -32.61
CA LEU A 1109 35.51 -36.57 -33.30
C LEU A 1109 35.37 -36.76 -34.82
N ASN A 1110 34.49 -35.97 -35.43
CA ASN A 1110 34.26 -35.97 -36.87
C ASN A 1110 34.55 -34.60 -37.47
N SER A 1111 35.28 -34.58 -38.58
CA SER A 1111 35.51 -33.38 -39.39
C SER A 1111 35.55 -33.80 -40.85
N SER A 1112 34.64 -33.24 -41.67
CA SER A 1112 34.35 -33.75 -43.02
C SER A 1112 35.23 -33.12 -44.11
N ALA A 1113 35.43 -31.80 -44.08
CA ALA A 1113 36.24 -31.11 -45.10
C ALA A 1113 37.74 -31.04 -44.76
N THR A 1114 38.08 -30.84 -43.49
CA THR A 1114 39.45 -30.63 -43.02
C THR A 1114 39.84 -31.61 -41.91
N ALA A 1115 41.14 -31.71 -41.60
CA ALA A 1115 41.58 -32.51 -40.45
C ALA A 1115 41.19 -31.80 -39.15
N ALA A 1116 40.68 -32.57 -38.17
CA ALA A 1116 40.42 -32.07 -36.83
C ALA A 1116 41.76 -31.64 -36.18
N VAL A 1117 41.77 -30.50 -35.51
CA VAL A 1117 42.97 -29.97 -34.84
C VAL A 1117 42.78 -30.01 -33.33
N ILE A 1118 43.73 -30.65 -32.65
CA ILE A 1118 43.80 -30.73 -31.19
C ILE A 1118 45.13 -30.09 -30.80
N ALA A 1119 45.11 -28.90 -30.20
CA ALA A 1119 46.31 -28.08 -29.99
C ALA A 1119 46.45 -27.63 -28.53
N ALA A 1120 47.31 -28.30 -27.75
CA ALA A 1120 47.58 -27.93 -26.35
C ALA A 1120 48.94 -28.38 -25.85
N ASN A 1121 49.54 -27.64 -24.91
CA ASN A 1121 50.86 -27.98 -24.37
C ASN A 1121 50.90 -29.41 -23.81
N THR A 1122 49.85 -29.82 -23.09
CA THR A 1122 49.59 -31.21 -22.71
C THR A 1122 48.30 -31.71 -23.36
N VAL A 1123 48.33 -32.89 -23.96
CA VAL A 1123 47.12 -33.62 -24.39
C VAL A 1123 47.09 -34.95 -23.64
N THR A 1124 46.05 -35.16 -22.83
CA THR A 1124 45.85 -36.39 -22.05
C THR A 1124 44.66 -37.17 -22.58
N ILE A 1125 44.79 -38.49 -22.71
CA ILE A 1125 43.65 -39.40 -22.81
C ILE A 1125 43.71 -40.31 -21.58
N GLU A 1126 42.66 -40.29 -20.77
CA GLU A 1126 42.64 -41.00 -19.50
C GLU A 1126 42.71 -42.53 -19.66
N ASN A 1127 43.07 -43.22 -18.57
CA ASN A 1127 43.26 -44.67 -18.60
C ASN A 1127 41.98 -45.41 -19.02
N GLY A 1128 42.07 -46.24 -20.07
CA GLY A 1128 40.94 -46.97 -20.64
C GLY A 1128 40.02 -46.16 -21.57
N VAL A 1129 40.29 -44.86 -21.77
CA VAL A 1129 39.50 -44.00 -22.66
C VAL A 1129 39.93 -44.16 -24.12
N VAL A 1130 38.95 -44.19 -25.03
CA VAL A 1130 39.13 -44.25 -26.48
C VAL A 1130 38.58 -42.99 -27.13
N VAL A 1131 39.44 -42.26 -27.85
CA VAL A 1131 39.03 -41.14 -28.72
C VAL A 1131 38.95 -41.64 -30.15
N THR A 1132 37.74 -41.73 -30.69
CA THR A 1132 37.49 -42.25 -32.04
C THR A 1132 37.49 -41.10 -33.04
N ILE A 1133 38.33 -41.18 -34.07
CA ILE A 1133 38.31 -40.29 -35.23
C ILE A 1133 37.43 -40.93 -36.31
N GLY A 1134 36.45 -40.18 -36.82
CA GLY A 1134 35.52 -40.65 -37.85
C GLY A 1134 36.22 -41.23 -39.08
N ALA A 1135 35.60 -42.20 -39.76
CA ALA A 1135 36.23 -42.95 -40.84
C ALA A 1135 36.63 -42.11 -42.08
N SER A 1136 35.99 -40.96 -42.29
CA SER A 1136 36.33 -39.95 -43.30
C SER A 1136 37.24 -38.83 -42.78
N THR A 1137 37.57 -38.84 -41.49
CA THR A 1137 38.30 -37.79 -40.78
C THR A 1137 39.74 -38.20 -40.51
N SER A 1138 40.61 -37.20 -40.37
CA SER A 1138 41.94 -37.36 -39.77
C SER A 1138 42.13 -36.29 -38.71
N ALA A 1139 42.97 -36.55 -37.70
CA ALA A 1139 43.27 -35.59 -36.65
C ALA A 1139 44.78 -35.25 -36.58
N ASN A 1140 45.08 -33.96 -36.43
CA ASN A 1140 46.41 -33.46 -36.15
C ASN A 1140 46.46 -33.02 -34.68
N VAL A 1141 47.28 -33.71 -33.89
CA VAL A 1141 47.51 -33.40 -32.47
C VAL A 1141 48.81 -32.62 -32.36
N TYR A 1142 48.72 -31.33 -32.02
CA TYR A 1142 49.84 -30.45 -31.77
C TYR A 1142 50.05 -30.35 -30.26
N THR A 1143 51.13 -30.94 -29.75
CA THR A 1143 51.39 -30.99 -28.31
C THR A 1143 52.86 -31.19 -27.99
N ASN A 1144 53.29 -30.73 -26.82
CA ASN A 1144 54.63 -30.97 -26.28
C ASN A 1144 54.64 -32.19 -25.33
N VAL A 1145 53.49 -32.52 -24.74
CA VAL A 1145 53.34 -33.59 -23.73
C VAL A 1145 52.15 -34.49 -24.09
N PRO A 1146 52.34 -35.47 -25.00
CA PRO A 1146 51.28 -36.37 -25.47
C PRO A 1146 51.06 -37.56 -24.51
N ASN A 1147 50.26 -37.36 -23.46
CA ASN A 1147 49.94 -38.34 -22.43
C ASN A 1147 48.86 -39.33 -22.91
N TYR A 1148 49.26 -40.24 -23.79
CA TYR A 1148 48.45 -41.35 -24.31
C TYR A 1148 49.33 -42.47 -24.87
N SER A 1149 48.71 -43.55 -25.35
CA SER A 1149 49.40 -44.70 -25.93
C SER A 1149 50.34 -44.31 -27.08
N ALA A 1150 51.55 -44.86 -27.08
CA ALA A 1150 52.50 -44.71 -28.18
C ALA A 1150 51.99 -45.29 -29.51
N ARG A 1151 50.98 -46.17 -29.48
CA ARG A 1151 50.27 -46.65 -30.68
C ARG A 1151 49.57 -45.54 -31.45
N SER A 1152 49.24 -44.44 -30.79
CA SER A 1152 48.65 -43.23 -31.38
C SER A 1152 49.63 -42.04 -31.45
N GLY A 1153 50.92 -42.28 -31.20
CA GLY A 1153 51.96 -41.23 -31.16
C GLY A 1153 52.21 -40.60 -29.79
N GLY A 1154 51.71 -41.19 -28.70
CA GLY A 1154 51.93 -40.70 -27.33
C GLY A 1154 53.15 -41.27 -26.60
N ASN A 1155 53.30 -40.89 -25.33
CA ASN A 1155 54.44 -41.23 -24.47
C ASN A 1155 54.22 -42.44 -23.53
N ASN A 1156 53.07 -43.12 -23.61
CA ASN A 1156 52.61 -44.20 -22.72
C ASN A 1156 52.42 -43.81 -21.23
N LYS A 1157 52.27 -42.52 -20.89
CA LYS A 1157 51.96 -42.10 -19.51
C LYS A 1157 50.58 -42.59 -19.03
N THR A 1158 49.65 -42.77 -19.97
CA THR A 1158 48.32 -43.39 -19.76
C THR A 1158 48.08 -44.49 -20.79
N SER A 1159 47.10 -45.35 -20.53
CA SER A 1159 46.65 -46.40 -21.45
C SER A 1159 45.64 -45.93 -22.50
N GLY A 1160 45.15 -44.69 -22.40
CA GLY A 1160 44.19 -44.11 -23.34
C GLY A 1160 44.72 -44.05 -24.77
N THR A 1161 43.85 -44.15 -25.77
CA THR A 1161 44.26 -44.32 -27.17
C THR A 1161 43.34 -43.57 -28.14
N PHE A 1162 43.91 -43.10 -29.25
CA PHE A 1162 43.11 -42.75 -30.43
C PHE A 1162 42.82 -44.01 -31.27
N VAL A 1163 41.68 -44.02 -31.95
CA VAL A 1163 41.33 -44.99 -33.01
C VAL A 1163 40.98 -44.21 -34.27
N GLY A 1164 41.67 -44.49 -35.38
CA GLY A 1164 41.53 -43.76 -36.66
C GLY A 1164 42.83 -43.09 -37.11
N ALA A 1165 42.74 -42.21 -38.10
CA ALA A 1165 43.92 -41.56 -38.70
C ALA A 1165 44.39 -40.35 -37.86
N VAL A 1166 45.47 -40.52 -37.09
CA VAL A 1166 46.03 -39.47 -36.21
C VAL A 1166 47.51 -39.23 -36.48
N THR A 1167 47.92 -37.96 -36.47
CA THR A 1167 49.33 -37.54 -36.52
C THR A 1167 49.64 -36.64 -35.32
N THR A 1168 50.62 -37.03 -34.49
CA THR A 1168 51.11 -36.21 -33.35
C THR A 1168 52.33 -35.39 -33.80
N GLN A 1169 52.36 -34.09 -33.45
CA GLN A 1169 53.36 -33.10 -33.87
C GLN A 1169 53.67 -32.11 -32.73
N PRO A 1170 54.81 -31.40 -32.73
CA PRO A 1170 55.11 -30.36 -31.73
C PRO A 1170 54.11 -29.19 -31.76
N LEU A 1171 53.83 -28.59 -30.60
CA LEU A 1171 52.79 -27.54 -30.47
C LEU A 1171 52.99 -26.36 -31.42
N GLY A 1172 54.23 -25.88 -31.57
CA GLY A 1172 54.56 -24.70 -32.40
C GLY A 1172 54.30 -24.83 -33.91
N GLY A 1173 53.85 -26.01 -34.40
CA GLY A 1173 53.42 -26.23 -35.78
C GLY A 1173 51.92 -26.10 -36.03
N GLN A 1174 51.12 -25.78 -35.01
CA GLN A 1174 49.66 -25.65 -35.10
C GLN A 1174 49.22 -24.53 -36.08
N PRO A 1175 48.11 -24.71 -36.82
CA PRO A 1175 47.54 -23.62 -37.62
C PRO A 1175 46.96 -22.50 -36.71
N PRO A 1176 46.70 -21.30 -37.24
CA PRO A 1176 45.95 -20.28 -36.53
C PRO A 1176 44.52 -20.75 -36.24
N PHE A 1177 43.98 -20.34 -35.10
CA PHE A 1177 42.65 -20.75 -34.60
C PHE A 1177 41.51 -20.51 -35.61
N ASP A 1178 41.53 -19.39 -36.34
CA ASP A 1178 40.50 -19.05 -37.34
C ASP A 1178 40.83 -19.51 -38.78
N SER A 1179 41.94 -20.24 -39.00
CA SER A 1179 42.34 -20.67 -40.35
C SER A 1179 41.80 -22.06 -40.69
N PRO A 1180 41.18 -22.26 -41.87
CA PRO A 1180 40.82 -23.60 -42.33
C PRO A 1180 42.08 -24.43 -42.60
N SER A 1181 42.21 -25.61 -41.96
CA SER A 1181 43.44 -26.39 -42.04
C SER A 1181 43.70 -26.92 -43.45
N THR A 1182 44.84 -26.53 -44.04
CA THR A 1182 45.17 -26.90 -45.43
C THR A 1182 45.55 -28.37 -45.51
N ARG A 1183 44.72 -29.17 -46.20
CA ARG A 1183 45.05 -30.56 -46.58
C ARG A 1183 46.43 -30.60 -47.25
N VAL A 1184 47.33 -31.46 -46.75
CA VAL A 1184 48.71 -31.61 -47.28
C VAL A 1184 48.68 -31.83 -48.78
N ALA A 1185 49.14 -30.85 -49.54
CA ALA A 1185 48.98 -30.82 -50.98
C ALA A 1185 49.92 -31.83 -51.66
N ARG A 1186 49.33 -32.82 -52.34
CA ARG A 1186 50.08 -33.66 -53.30
C ARG A 1186 50.60 -32.74 -54.41
N ARG A 1187 51.93 -32.64 -54.51
CA ARG A 1187 52.72 -31.79 -55.42
C ARG A 1187 52.04 -31.52 -56.77
N SER A 1188 51.60 -30.28 -56.98
CA SER A 1188 51.13 -29.78 -58.27
C SER A 1188 51.92 -28.53 -58.67
N THR A 1189 52.38 -28.48 -59.91
CA THR A 1189 53.32 -27.47 -60.41
C THR A 1189 52.60 -26.24 -60.95
N ARG A 1190 52.56 -25.14 -60.20
CA ARG A 1190 52.36 -23.79 -60.75
C ARG A 1190 53.16 -22.77 -59.94
N THR A 1191 53.77 -21.82 -60.66
CA THR A 1191 54.73 -20.84 -60.13
C THR A 1191 54.06 -19.77 -59.28
N SER A 1192 54.68 -19.44 -58.14
CA SER A 1192 54.20 -18.42 -57.21
C SER A 1192 54.29 -17.00 -57.79
N ALA A 1193 53.30 -16.17 -57.49
CA ALA A 1193 53.39 -14.72 -57.65
C ALA A 1193 54.02 -14.09 -56.39
N ALA A 1194 54.75 -12.99 -56.55
CA ALA A 1194 55.39 -12.29 -55.43
C ALA A 1194 54.36 -11.56 -54.55
N VAL A 1195 54.48 -11.76 -53.23
CA VAL A 1195 53.67 -11.08 -52.20
C VAL A 1195 54.53 -10.01 -51.54
N ILE A 1196 54.00 -8.80 -51.40
CA ILE A 1196 54.63 -7.71 -50.65
C ILE A 1196 54.30 -7.91 -49.18
N HIS A 1197 55.31 -8.19 -48.35
CA HIS A 1197 55.15 -8.18 -46.89
C HIS A 1197 55.10 -6.75 -46.37
N VAL A 1198 54.13 -6.50 -45.48
CA VAL A 1198 53.98 -5.26 -44.71
C VAL A 1198 53.91 -5.69 -43.25
N THR A 1199 54.93 -5.35 -42.46
CA THR A 1199 55.06 -5.85 -41.09
C THR A 1199 54.41 -4.95 -40.03
N ASP A 1200 54.11 -3.69 -40.37
CA ASP A 1200 53.42 -2.75 -39.50
C ASP A 1200 52.69 -1.64 -40.29
N SER A 1201 51.77 -0.93 -39.62
CA SER A 1201 50.94 0.12 -40.21
C SER A 1201 51.74 1.29 -40.81
N SER A 1202 52.92 1.62 -40.27
CA SER A 1202 53.75 2.72 -40.75
C SER A 1202 54.40 2.39 -42.10
N GLN A 1203 54.70 1.11 -42.36
CA GLN A 1203 55.14 0.65 -43.68
C GLN A 1203 54.04 0.78 -44.73
N LEU A 1204 52.78 0.49 -44.36
CA LEU A 1204 51.62 0.70 -45.25
C LEU A 1204 51.43 2.20 -45.57
N CYS A 1205 51.52 3.07 -44.56
CA CYS A 1205 51.49 4.52 -44.76
C CYS A 1205 52.66 5.00 -45.64
N SER A 1206 53.88 4.47 -45.45
CA SER A 1206 55.03 4.81 -46.29
C SER A 1206 54.88 4.33 -47.74
N LEU A 1207 54.15 3.23 -47.99
CA LEU A 1207 53.84 2.72 -49.33
C LEU A 1207 52.80 3.59 -50.05
N LEU A 1208 51.87 4.20 -49.30
CA LEU A 1208 50.79 5.03 -49.84
C LEU A 1208 51.20 6.51 -50.01
N ASN A 1209 52.09 7.04 -49.17
CA ASN A 1209 52.52 8.45 -49.24
C ASN A 1209 53.33 8.81 -50.51
N ASN A 1210 53.99 7.84 -51.14
CA ASN A 1210 54.75 8.03 -52.38
C ASN A 1210 53.96 7.67 -53.66
N ALA A 1211 52.64 7.52 -53.56
CA ALA A 1211 51.84 6.83 -54.55
C ALA A 1211 50.85 7.77 -55.26
N THR A 1212 51.23 8.29 -56.42
CA THR A 1212 50.33 9.10 -57.28
C THR A 1212 49.30 8.22 -58.00
N PRO A 1213 47.99 8.53 -57.94
CA PRO A 1213 46.97 7.78 -58.67
C PRO A 1213 47.12 7.93 -60.19
N GLY A 1214 47.03 6.83 -60.94
CA GLY A 1214 46.91 6.88 -62.40
C GLY A 1214 45.53 7.36 -62.87
N PRO A 1215 45.35 7.73 -64.16
CA PRO A 1215 44.08 8.23 -64.71
C PRO A 1215 42.87 7.28 -64.60
N ASN A 1216 43.11 6.04 -64.17
CA ASN A 1216 42.13 4.99 -63.95
C ASN A 1216 42.01 4.58 -62.46
N GLY A 1217 42.40 5.48 -61.54
CA GLY A 1217 42.20 5.35 -60.09
C GLY A 1217 43.06 4.30 -59.39
N LYS A 1218 43.97 3.62 -60.11
CA LYS A 1218 44.84 2.59 -59.54
C LYS A 1218 46.21 3.15 -59.20
N VAL A 1219 46.66 2.86 -57.98
CA VAL A 1219 48.00 3.18 -57.47
C VAL A 1219 48.99 2.09 -57.91
N ARG A 1220 50.21 2.49 -58.30
CA ARG A 1220 51.32 1.58 -58.63
C ARG A 1220 52.56 1.95 -57.81
N VAL A 1221 53.17 0.96 -57.16
CA VAL A 1221 54.41 1.12 -56.39
C VAL A 1221 55.57 0.43 -57.11
N SER A 1222 56.69 1.14 -57.30
CA SER A 1222 57.93 0.57 -57.87
C SER A 1222 58.90 0.14 -56.75
N PRO A 1223 59.58 -1.01 -56.90
CA PRO A 1223 60.31 -1.63 -55.79
C PRO A 1223 61.76 -1.13 -55.61
N VAL A 1224 62.05 0.17 -55.70
CA VAL A 1224 63.42 0.70 -55.54
C VAL A 1224 63.51 2.08 -54.87
N THR A 1225 64.35 2.14 -53.82
CA THR A 1225 65.02 3.30 -53.18
C THR A 1225 64.29 4.35 -52.31
N ARG A 1226 65.01 4.68 -51.22
CA ARG A 1226 64.83 5.69 -50.16
C ARG A 1226 64.41 7.10 -50.65
N SER A 1227 63.64 7.84 -49.84
CA SER A 1227 64.05 9.14 -49.22
C SER A 1227 62.89 10.06 -48.75
N ARG A 1228 63.00 10.56 -47.50
CA ARG A 1228 62.51 11.86 -46.93
C ARG A 1228 61.01 12.27 -47.05
N ASN A 1229 60.36 12.38 -45.88
CA ASN A 1229 59.25 13.30 -45.60
C ASN A 1229 59.67 14.77 -45.83
N PRO A 1230 58.74 15.69 -46.18
CA PRO A 1230 58.13 16.53 -45.13
C PRO A 1230 56.66 17.01 -45.36
N SER A 1231 55.84 16.84 -44.30
CA SER A 1231 55.01 17.87 -43.62
C SER A 1231 53.91 18.73 -44.31
N VAL A 1232 52.83 18.96 -43.53
CA VAL A 1232 52.07 20.23 -43.32
C VAL A 1232 50.64 20.39 -43.91
N GLN A 1233 49.73 20.84 -43.02
CA GLN A 1233 48.37 21.44 -43.21
C GLN A 1233 47.29 20.56 -43.90
N GLY A 1234 46.03 20.55 -43.48
CA GLY A 1234 45.17 21.60 -42.91
C GLY A 1234 44.09 21.91 -43.98
N SER A 1235 42.79 21.82 -43.74
CA SER A 1235 42.02 22.58 -42.75
C SER A 1235 40.55 22.08 -42.66
N THR A 1236 39.86 22.45 -41.56
CA THR A 1236 38.40 22.73 -41.38
C THR A 1236 37.45 22.52 -42.59
N GLN A 1237 36.21 22.02 -42.42
CA GLN A 1237 35.15 22.72 -41.65
C GLN A 1237 33.86 21.87 -41.47
N THR A 1238 33.15 22.09 -40.34
CA THR A 1238 31.69 21.86 -40.07
C THR A 1238 31.00 20.53 -40.44
N ILE A 1239 30.44 19.88 -39.42
CA ILE A 1239 29.26 19.00 -39.53
C ILE A 1239 28.19 19.49 -38.53
N ALA A 1240 26.94 19.49 -38.97
CA ALA A 1240 25.76 19.73 -38.15
C ALA A 1240 24.96 18.42 -37.96
N ALA A 1241 23.91 18.47 -37.13
CA ALA A 1241 23.03 17.38 -36.70
C ALA A 1241 23.57 16.48 -35.58
N ALA A 1242 23.03 16.68 -34.38
CA ALA A 1242 23.15 15.75 -33.26
C ALA A 1242 22.21 14.56 -33.49
N THR A 1243 22.78 13.36 -33.65
CA THR A 1243 22.03 12.09 -33.61
C THR A 1243 22.99 10.98 -33.19
N ALA A 1244 23.16 10.80 -31.88
CA ALA A 1244 24.03 9.78 -31.28
C ALA A 1244 23.44 9.31 -29.96
N LEU A 1245 23.66 8.02 -29.64
CA LEU A 1245 23.11 7.25 -28.50
C LEU A 1245 21.58 6.97 -28.61
N HIS A 1246 21.06 5.76 -28.39
CA HIS A 1246 21.67 4.44 -28.31
C HIS A 1246 21.34 3.63 -29.58
N ARG A 1247 22.33 2.92 -30.14
CA ARG A 1247 22.06 1.62 -30.75
C ARG A 1247 22.69 0.59 -29.83
N SER A 1248 21.97 -0.50 -29.54
CA SER A 1248 22.63 -1.76 -29.18
C SER A 1248 23.66 -2.08 -30.26
N THR A 1249 24.76 -2.72 -29.88
CA THR A 1249 25.80 -3.17 -30.82
C THR A 1249 25.38 -4.43 -31.58
N ASP A 1250 24.19 -4.41 -32.17
CA ASP A 1250 23.70 -5.49 -33.02
C ASP A 1250 24.36 -5.47 -34.41
N ALA A 1251 24.65 -6.68 -34.89
CA ALA A 1251 24.97 -6.98 -36.29
C ALA A 1251 26.21 -6.29 -36.93
N ARG A 1252 27.28 -6.03 -36.17
CA ARG A 1252 28.63 -5.82 -36.75
C ARG A 1252 29.78 -6.67 -36.19
N ALA A 1253 29.46 -7.82 -35.59
CA ALA A 1253 30.39 -8.95 -35.54
C ALA A 1253 30.56 -9.59 -36.95
N ARG A 1254 31.12 -8.84 -37.92
CA ARG A 1254 31.63 -9.45 -39.16
C ARG A 1254 32.98 -10.10 -38.84
N SER A 1255 33.10 -11.38 -39.18
CA SER A 1255 34.34 -12.17 -39.11
C SER A 1255 35.52 -11.47 -39.80
N GLY A 1256 36.31 -10.70 -39.03
CA GLY A 1256 37.39 -9.91 -39.62
C GLY A 1256 38.00 -8.77 -38.81
N VAL A 1257 38.44 -9.01 -37.56
CA VAL A 1257 39.71 -8.48 -36.98
C VAL A 1257 40.13 -9.42 -35.84
N LEU A 1258 40.99 -10.40 -36.12
CA LEU A 1258 41.59 -11.30 -35.10
C LEU A 1258 43.10 -11.54 -35.36
N ALA A 1259 43.72 -10.67 -36.14
CA ALA A 1259 45.07 -10.85 -36.70
C ALA A 1259 46.19 -10.06 -35.98
N SER A 1260 45.92 -9.42 -34.83
CA SER A 1260 46.92 -8.55 -34.17
C SER A 1260 46.86 -8.59 -32.64
N ARG A 1261 47.12 -9.76 -32.04
CA ARG A 1261 47.57 -9.91 -30.64
C ARG A 1261 48.26 -11.26 -30.39
N ILE A 1262 49.27 -11.57 -31.21
CA ILE A 1262 50.29 -12.59 -30.90
C ILE A 1262 51.68 -12.01 -31.23
N GLN A 1263 52.27 -11.34 -30.24
CA GLN A 1263 53.72 -11.16 -30.04
C GLN A 1263 53.99 -11.18 -28.54
#